data_AF-Q01FE5-F1
#
_entry.id   AF-Q01FE5-F1
#
_cell.length_a   1.000
_cell.length_b   1.000
_cell.length_c   1.000
_cell.angle_alpha   90.00
_cell.angle_beta   90.00
_cell.angle_gamma   90.00
#
_symmetry.space_group_name_H-M   'P 1'
#
loop_
_entity.id
_entity.type
_entity.pdbx_description
1 polymer ?
#
loop_
_entity_poly.entity_id
_entity_poly.type
_entity_poly.pdbx_seq_one_letter_code
_entity_poly.pdbx_strand_id
1 'polypeptide(L)'
;MRKESLRVTRLRDLVEISPYGWEENSDRKCAVSELGSEQGQLFKKLLLESPHFRVYSYNVLPNGEHSVKFLMGSPRMDSLDDVARVTTVVANADEGLINLVPETNGNGFVAEIRFPLPHLETRTKKNEGMTSQQIRARRLTGLVRALEEQIIDESLICLMEKGSDDRSVFTGEARLNKYFTGMRARPSELLHRGTCTSSSPTEGALQASRDMLLRVWDLEERADEQLCEEVRERVENLFCGGNGRMIIHPSGTDAEMVPLLQAILASRAMKRAAGLSEVKGSVVSLVACAGEVGSGTKQAAEGCFFSSTVPLGGNRVSNGQSLPAIHKLCDMKTVELVARCTEKGDLLTNYDDLVEQAARETLGEDPYRVVVLHTVAGSKTGLCVPSPNVAEKLKAEFGDRIISCLDACQMRNGPSLIPRWLDEMGPVLMTSSKFYGGPSFGSGVFLPHAELAKMNAELEEEPASAVVDIAEACASYLTSYDIGPLMPRLHNAMPPGFCNMGLLLRWAAGLHEMESLNEAIVNAGGNDIAAETIRSWVFATRREAQRHSPQVEFVEAIDYENEWQFGGVNTIISIRLRNSAGEYYSTPELKKIYSLMFSDISDHLVEGSSEEERRVASQRCLTGQPVDIPEGPVLRVVLGAAQLADLLNGTQNLDAMMEDERVAFLKFALIARQFDHLTSYEL
;
A
#
# COMPACT_ATOMS: atom_id res chain seq x y z
N MET A 1 8.42 -35.86 2.46
CA MET A 1 8.49 -35.14 1.17
C MET A 1 8.73 -33.68 1.47
N ARG A 2 9.97 -33.21 1.28
CA ARG A 2 10.32 -31.80 1.44
C ARG A 2 9.67 -31.04 0.28
N LYS A 3 8.78 -30.10 0.55
CA LYS A 3 8.31 -29.13 -0.44
C LYS A 3 9.55 -28.41 -0.97
N GLU A 4 9.75 -28.47 -2.28
CA GLU A 4 10.77 -27.68 -2.96
C GLU A 4 10.57 -26.21 -2.59
N SER A 5 11.61 -25.62 -2.01
CA SER A 5 11.79 -24.17 -1.95
C SER A 5 11.53 -23.63 -3.34
N LEU A 6 10.47 -22.84 -3.52
CA LEU A 6 10.22 -22.08 -4.75
C LEU A 6 11.47 -21.21 -4.98
N ARG A 7 12.38 -21.67 -5.85
CA ARG A 7 13.47 -20.83 -6.33
C ARG A 7 12.80 -19.70 -7.10
N VAL A 8 12.92 -18.47 -6.58
CA VAL A 8 12.70 -17.26 -7.35
C VAL A 8 13.51 -17.43 -8.62
N THR A 9 12.81 -17.61 -9.75
CA THR A 9 13.49 -17.82 -11.02
C THR A 9 13.74 -16.43 -11.57
N ARG A 10 14.95 -15.90 -11.36
CA ARG A 10 15.32 -14.61 -11.94
C ARG A 10 15.22 -14.75 -13.46
N LEU A 11 14.92 -13.68 -14.18
CA LEU A 11 14.85 -13.74 -15.66
C LEU A 11 16.16 -14.30 -16.24
N ARG A 12 17.31 -14.07 -15.58
CA ARG A 12 18.63 -14.64 -15.94
C ARG A 12 18.78 -16.14 -15.68
N ASP A 13 17.95 -16.70 -14.80
CA ASP A 13 17.93 -18.12 -14.41
C ASP A 13 16.94 -18.93 -15.26
N LEU A 14 16.12 -18.26 -16.10
CA LEU A 14 15.29 -18.91 -17.11
C LEU A 14 16.18 -19.58 -18.15
N VAL A 15 16.03 -20.91 -18.23
CA VAL A 15 16.77 -21.88 -19.05
C VAL A 15 17.58 -21.24 -20.19
N GLU A 16 18.91 -21.40 -20.09
CA GLU A 16 19.84 -21.23 -21.22
C GLU A 16 19.46 -22.22 -22.33
N ILE A 17 18.57 -21.81 -23.21
CA ILE A 17 18.54 -22.25 -24.60
C ILE A 17 19.83 -21.68 -25.21
N SER A 18 20.93 -22.42 -25.05
CA SER A 18 22.31 -22.08 -25.38
C SER A 18 22.43 -21.06 -26.52
N PRO A 19 22.95 -19.84 -26.31
CA PRO A 19 23.11 -18.86 -27.40
C PRO A 19 24.01 -19.35 -28.55
N TYR A 20 24.70 -20.49 -28.38
CA TYR A 20 25.72 -21.02 -29.29
C TYR A 20 25.39 -22.38 -29.92
N GLY A 21 24.26 -23.02 -29.56
CA GLY A 21 23.92 -24.37 -30.02
C GLY A 21 22.53 -24.45 -30.61
N TRP A 22 22.29 -23.84 -31.77
CA TRP A 22 21.03 -24.03 -32.51
C TRP A 22 21.31 -24.33 -33.96
N GLU A 23 20.92 -25.53 -34.38
CA GLU A 23 21.00 -25.99 -35.76
C GLU A 23 20.04 -25.17 -36.62
N GLU A 24 20.57 -24.56 -37.68
CA GLU A 24 19.80 -24.04 -38.79
C GLU A 24 19.04 -25.20 -39.46
N ASN A 25 17.84 -25.52 -38.97
CA ASN A 25 16.92 -26.40 -39.69
C ASN A 25 16.36 -25.68 -40.92
N SER A 26 17.22 -25.47 -41.92
CA SER A 26 16.85 -24.99 -43.25
C SER A 26 16.59 -26.16 -44.20
N ASP A 27 15.72 -27.09 -43.79
CA ASP A 27 15.43 -28.29 -44.60
C ASP A 27 14.59 -28.02 -45.86
N ARG A 28 14.38 -26.74 -46.24
CA ARG A 28 13.68 -26.36 -47.49
C ARG A 28 14.30 -25.12 -48.14
N LYS A 29 14.69 -25.27 -49.41
CA LYS A 29 15.20 -24.22 -50.31
C LYS A 29 14.16 -23.11 -50.54
N CYS A 30 14.08 -22.14 -49.63
CA CYS A 30 13.45 -20.84 -49.88
C CYS A 30 14.53 -19.78 -50.03
N ALA A 31 14.32 -18.75 -50.85
CA ALA A 31 15.27 -17.66 -50.98
C ALA A 31 15.32 -16.88 -49.65
N VAL A 32 16.44 -16.95 -48.94
CA VAL A 32 16.65 -16.22 -47.68
C VAL A 32 16.66 -14.72 -47.99
N SER A 33 15.84 -13.95 -47.27
CA SER A 33 15.85 -12.49 -47.39
C SER A 33 17.12 -11.92 -46.74
N GLU A 34 18.11 -11.49 -47.54
CA GLU A 34 19.32 -10.84 -47.02
C GLU A 34 18.98 -9.67 -46.09
N LEU A 35 18.03 -8.83 -46.50
CA LEU A 35 17.54 -7.71 -45.70
C LEU A 35 16.90 -8.18 -44.38
N GLY A 36 16.09 -9.24 -44.43
CA GLY A 36 15.46 -9.82 -43.24
C GLY A 36 16.50 -10.38 -42.27
N SER A 37 17.53 -11.05 -42.78
CA SER A 37 18.65 -11.58 -41.99
C SER A 37 19.43 -10.46 -41.32
N GLU A 38 19.79 -9.41 -42.06
CA GLU A 38 20.56 -8.29 -41.50
C GLU A 38 19.78 -7.52 -40.43
N GLN A 39 18.47 -7.37 -40.58
CA GLN A 39 17.61 -6.74 -39.57
C GLN A 39 17.42 -7.65 -38.35
N GLY A 40 17.06 -8.92 -38.57
CA GLY A 40 16.82 -9.88 -37.51
C GLY A 40 18.05 -10.17 -36.65
N GLN A 41 19.23 -10.34 -37.26
CA GLN A 41 20.48 -10.56 -36.53
C GLN A 41 20.88 -9.35 -35.69
N LEU A 42 20.72 -8.13 -36.22
CA LEU A 42 21.01 -6.92 -35.46
C LEU A 42 20.03 -6.74 -34.30
N PHE A 43 18.73 -6.96 -34.54
CA PHE A 43 17.72 -6.91 -33.49
C PHE A 43 18.01 -7.94 -32.39
N LYS A 44 18.26 -9.21 -32.75
CA LYS A 44 18.69 -10.26 -31.81
C LYS A 44 19.88 -9.84 -30.98
N LYS A 45 20.91 -9.26 -31.62
CA LYS A 45 22.12 -8.79 -30.93
C LYS A 45 21.78 -7.73 -29.87
N LEU A 46 20.96 -6.74 -30.23
CA LEU A 46 20.52 -5.69 -29.31
C LEU A 46 19.73 -6.27 -28.12
N LEU A 47 18.86 -7.26 -28.36
CA LEU A 47 18.13 -7.93 -27.27
C LEU A 47 19.06 -8.66 -26.30
N LEU A 48 20.11 -9.33 -26.82
CA LEU A 48 21.08 -10.06 -26.00
C LEU A 48 21.99 -9.12 -25.17
N GLU A 49 22.16 -7.88 -25.59
CA GLU A 49 22.93 -6.86 -24.86
C GLU A 49 22.12 -6.23 -23.71
N SER A 50 20.80 -6.44 -23.68
CA SER A 50 19.90 -5.85 -22.70
C SER A 50 19.47 -6.86 -21.63
N PRO A 51 19.44 -6.48 -20.34
CA PRO A 51 19.05 -7.38 -19.27
C PRO A 51 17.53 -7.66 -19.25
N HIS A 52 16.73 -6.89 -19.99
CA HIS A 52 15.25 -6.93 -20.00
C HIS A 52 14.65 -7.97 -20.94
N PHE A 53 15.46 -8.55 -21.82
CA PHE A 53 14.99 -9.52 -22.81
C PHE A 53 15.62 -10.88 -22.62
N ARG A 54 14.87 -11.92 -22.94
CA ARG A 54 15.43 -13.27 -23.15
C ARG A 54 15.03 -13.75 -24.52
N VAL A 55 16.02 -13.92 -25.39
CA VAL A 55 15.79 -14.46 -26.73
C VAL A 55 15.41 -15.93 -26.60
N TYR A 56 14.19 -16.25 -27.00
CA TYR A 56 13.62 -17.59 -26.94
C TYR A 56 14.01 -18.42 -28.17
N SER A 57 13.94 -17.83 -29.38
CA SER A 57 14.39 -18.50 -30.60
C SER A 57 14.63 -17.52 -31.75
N TYR A 58 15.49 -17.92 -32.71
CA TYR A 58 15.64 -17.26 -34.00
C TYR A 58 15.42 -18.29 -35.11
N ASN A 59 14.38 -18.14 -35.91
CA ASN A 59 14.00 -19.12 -36.94
C ASN A 59 13.85 -18.46 -38.30
N VAL A 60 14.19 -19.18 -39.37
CA VAL A 60 13.82 -18.81 -40.74
C VAL A 60 12.50 -19.50 -41.07
N LEU A 61 11.45 -18.72 -41.32
CA LEU A 61 10.12 -19.23 -41.63
C LEU A 61 10.04 -19.74 -43.08
N PRO A 62 9.06 -20.61 -43.41
CA PRO A 62 8.94 -21.17 -44.76
C PRO A 62 8.77 -20.13 -45.89
N ASN A 63 8.27 -18.94 -45.56
CA ASN A 63 8.12 -17.82 -46.48
C ASN A 63 9.41 -16.98 -46.66
N GLY A 64 10.52 -17.34 -46.01
CA GLY A 64 11.80 -16.63 -46.08
C GLY A 64 11.95 -15.47 -45.08
N GLU A 65 10.95 -15.25 -44.22
CA GLU A 65 11.03 -14.26 -43.13
C GLU A 65 11.88 -14.78 -41.97
N HIS A 66 12.54 -13.87 -41.26
CA HIS A 66 13.27 -14.18 -40.04
C HIS A 66 12.43 -13.85 -38.81
N SER A 67 12.09 -14.87 -38.03
CA SER A 67 11.33 -14.76 -36.78
C SER A 67 12.30 -14.68 -35.59
N VAL A 68 12.19 -13.60 -34.82
CA VAL A 68 12.88 -13.45 -33.53
C VAL A 68 11.82 -13.53 -32.43
N LYS A 69 11.88 -14.60 -31.62
CA LYS A 69 11.00 -14.79 -30.47
C LYS A 69 11.74 -14.47 -29.18
N PHE A 70 11.09 -13.78 -28.26
CA PHE A 70 11.69 -13.32 -27.02
C PHE A 70 10.66 -13.12 -25.90
N LEU A 71 11.14 -13.15 -24.67
CA LEU A 71 10.42 -12.77 -23.46
C LEU A 71 10.91 -11.41 -22.97
N MET A 72 10.03 -10.70 -22.27
CA MET A 72 10.24 -9.36 -21.75
C MET A 72 9.96 -9.32 -20.25
N GLY A 73 10.82 -8.66 -19.47
CA GLY A 73 10.59 -8.51 -18.03
C GLY A 73 11.76 -7.90 -17.27
N SER A 74 11.54 -7.69 -15.97
CA SER A 74 12.59 -7.26 -15.05
C SER A 74 13.66 -8.34 -14.87
N PRO A 75 14.95 -7.96 -14.70
CA PRO A 75 16.02 -8.89 -14.29
C PRO A 75 15.75 -9.58 -12.95
N ARG A 76 14.90 -8.99 -12.10
CA ARG A 76 14.54 -9.45 -10.75
C ARG A 76 13.06 -9.79 -10.60
N MET A 77 12.43 -10.34 -11.64
CA MET A 77 11.05 -10.86 -11.52
C MET A 77 10.93 -12.00 -10.51
N ASP A 78 9.78 -12.07 -9.84
CA ASP A 78 9.48 -13.10 -8.83
C ASP A 78 9.15 -14.46 -9.48
N SER A 79 8.50 -14.45 -10.65
CA SER A 79 8.01 -15.67 -11.30
C SER A 79 7.91 -15.59 -12.83
N LEU A 80 7.78 -16.77 -13.47
CA LEU A 80 7.48 -16.91 -14.89
C LEU A 80 6.16 -16.28 -15.31
N ASP A 81 5.15 -16.33 -14.43
CA ASP A 81 3.84 -15.72 -14.68
C ASP A 81 3.96 -14.19 -14.83
N ASP A 82 4.88 -13.57 -14.09
CA ASP A 82 5.13 -12.13 -14.21
C ASP A 82 5.81 -11.78 -15.52
N VAL A 83 6.78 -12.59 -15.93
CA VAL A 83 7.45 -12.44 -17.22
C VAL A 83 6.45 -12.59 -18.36
N ALA A 84 5.56 -13.59 -18.27
CA ALA A 84 4.48 -13.78 -19.23
C ALA A 84 3.50 -12.60 -19.24
N ARG A 85 3.14 -12.05 -18.07
CA ARG A 85 2.31 -10.85 -17.96
C ARG A 85 2.96 -9.66 -18.65
N VAL A 86 4.20 -9.30 -18.28
CA VAL A 86 4.91 -8.16 -18.87
C VAL A 86 5.03 -8.35 -20.38
N THR A 87 5.41 -9.54 -20.83
CA THR A 87 5.51 -9.86 -22.26
C THR A 87 4.18 -9.63 -22.98
N THR A 88 3.08 -10.08 -22.40
CA THR A 88 1.73 -9.95 -22.97
C THR A 88 1.28 -8.50 -23.03
N VAL A 89 1.45 -7.75 -21.94
CA VAL A 89 1.00 -6.35 -21.86
C VAL A 89 1.79 -5.47 -22.83
N VAL A 90 3.12 -5.59 -22.86
CA VAL A 90 3.97 -4.80 -23.75
C VAL A 90 3.71 -5.16 -25.22
N ALA A 91 3.50 -6.43 -25.53
CA ALA A 91 3.15 -6.84 -26.89
C ALA A 91 1.76 -6.38 -27.34
N ASN A 92 0.77 -6.34 -26.44
CA ASN A 92 -0.58 -5.85 -26.77
C ASN A 92 -0.66 -4.33 -26.89
N ALA A 93 0.25 -3.60 -26.24
CA ALA A 93 0.35 -2.14 -26.38
C ALA A 93 0.95 -1.73 -27.73
N ASP A 94 1.56 -2.66 -28.46
CA ASP A 94 2.15 -2.42 -29.76
C ASP A 94 1.10 -2.46 -30.90
N GLU A 95 1.23 -1.54 -31.86
CA GLU A 95 0.29 -1.36 -32.97
C GLU A 95 0.57 -2.32 -34.15
N GLY A 96 0.78 -3.61 -33.86
CA GLY A 96 0.82 -4.69 -34.86
C GLY A 96 2.21 -5.10 -35.40
N LEU A 97 3.29 -4.61 -34.79
CA LEU A 97 4.67 -5.06 -35.02
C LEU A 97 5.00 -6.36 -34.27
N ILE A 98 4.50 -6.53 -33.06
CA ILE A 98 4.77 -7.66 -32.16
C ILE A 98 3.60 -8.64 -32.20
N ASN A 99 3.91 -9.91 -32.46
CA ASN A 99 2.93 -10.99 -32.39
C ASN A 99 3.12 -11.76 -31.08
N LEU A 100 2.03 -12.02 -30.35
CA LEU A 100 2.05 -13.00 -29.26
C LEU A 100 1.84 -14.40 -29.82
N VAL A 101 2.81 -15.29 -29.59
CA VAL A 101 2.74 -16.69 -30.03
C VAL A 101 2.84 -17.63 -28.83
N PRO A 102 2.08 -18.75 -28.82
CA PRO A 102 2.15 -19.71 -27.73
C PRO A 102 3.56 -20.26 -27.54
N GLU A 103 3.96 -20.41 -26.28
CA GLU A 103 5.20 -21.08 -25.91
C GLU A 103 5.15 -22.57 -26.33
N THR A 104 6.24 -23.10 -26.85
CA THR A 104 6.25 -24.45 -27.46
C THR A 104 6.10 -25.58 -26.43
N ASN A 105 6.50 -25.33 -25.18
CA ASN A 105 6.52 -26.31 -24.08
C ASN A 105 5.91 -25.79 -22.77
N GLY A 106 5.11 -24.70 -22.81
CA GLY A 106 4.60 -24.02 -21.62
C GLY A 106 3.17 -23.49 -21.79
N ASN A 107 2.64 -22.91 -20.72
CA ASN A 107 1.28 -22.34 -20.68
C ASN A 107 1.25 -20.82 -20.95
N GLY A 108 2.36 -20.24 -21.44
CA GLY A 108 2.52 -18.79 -21.67
C GLY A 108 2.60 -18.38 -23.14
N PHE A 109 2.83 -17.08 -23.36
CA PHE A 109 3.08 -16.49 -24.67
C PHE A 109 4.49 -15.89 -24.72
N VAL A 110 5.13 -15.97 -25.89
CA VAL A 110 6.36 -15.25 -26.21
C VAL A 110 6.06 -14.19 -27.26
N ALA A 111 6.79 -13.08 -27.23
CA ALA A 111 6.73 -12.06 -28.26
C ALA A 111 7.49 -12.51 -29.51
N GLU A 112 6.99 -12.19 -30.70
CA GLU A 112 7.60 -12.49 -32.00
C GLU A 112 7.58 -11.27 -32.91
N ILE A 113 8.75 -10.86 -33.39
CA ILE A 113 8.88 -9.92 -34.51
C ILE A 113 9.42 -10.66 -35.73
N ARG A 114 8.80 -10.42 -36.88
CA ARG A 114 9.18 -11.01 -38.17
C ARG A 114 9.85 -9.98 -39.06
N PHE A 115 10.95 -10.38 -39.70
CA PHE A 115 11.76 -9.55 -40.58
C PHE A 115 11.75 -10.08 -42.02
N PRO A 116 11.85 -9.22 -43.05
CA PRO A 116 12.15 -7.80 -42.96
C PRO A 116 10.96 -6.94 -42.52
N LEU A 117 11.21 -5.91 -41.72
CA LEU A 117 10.24 -4.88 -41.40
C LEU A 117 10.15 -3.88 -42.56
N PRO A 118 8.98 -3.78 -43.24
CA PRO A 118 8.79 -2.82 -44.30
C PRO A 118 9.07 -1.41 -43.78
N HIS A 119 9.77 -0.61 -44.56
CA HIS A 119 10.09 0.79 -44.26
C HIS A 119 11.07 1.07 -43.12
N LEU A 120 11.62 0.04 -42.44
CA LEU A 120 12.63 0.22 -41.39
C LEU A 120 13.85 1.01 -41.89
N GLU A 121 14.19 0.93 -43.18
CA GLU A 121 15.32 1.65 -43.79
C GLU A 121 14.91 2.84 -44.66
N THR A 122 13.62 3.22 -44.67
CA THR A 122 13.12 4.34 -45.47
C THR A 122 13.80 5.66 -45.07
N ARG A 123 14.31 6.37 -46.09
CA ARG A 123 14.92 7.69 -45.93
C ARG A 123 13.86 8.77 -45.65
N THR A 124 14.22 9.70 -44.79
CA THR A 124 13.42 10.83 -44.30
C THR A 124 14.35 12.03 -44.11
N LYS A 125 13.79 13.22 -43.88
CA LYS A 125 14.59 14.40 -43.52
C LYS A 125 15.43 14.22 -42.25
N LYS A 126 14.98 13.36 -41.32
CA LYS A 126 15.66 13.09 -40.02
C LYS A 126 16.88 12.16 -40.13
N ASN A 127 17.18 11.58 -41.29
CA ASN A 127 18.31 10.67 -41.53
C ASN A 127 19.00 10.94 -42.87
N GLU A 128 18.95 12.19 -43.32
CA GLU A 128 19.70 12.64 -44.48
C GLU A 128 21.21 12.45 -44.25
N GLY A 129 21.93 11.99 -45.27
CA GLY A 129 23.35 11.65 -45.17
C GLY A 129 23.68 10.31 -44.50
N MET A 130 22.72 9.58 -43.95
CA MET A 130 22.95 8.26 -43.34
C MET A 130 22.89 7.12 -44.37
N THR A 131 23.74 6.10 -44.21
CA THR A 131 23.64 4.84 -44.96
C THR A 131 22.46 4.00 -44.49
N SER A 132 21.97 3.06 -45.30
CA SER A 132 20.86 2.16 -44.90
C SER A 132 21.19 1.37 -43.63
N GLN A 133 22.44 0.94 -43.48
CA GLN A 133 22.94 0.28 -42.27
C GLN A 133 22.85 1.19 -41.03
N GLN A 134 23.23 2.47 -41.16
CA GLN A 134 23.12 3.45 -40.06
C GLN A 134 21.66 3.72 -39.70
N ILE A 135 20.77 3.80 -40.69
CA ILE A 135 19.32 3.99 -40.46
C ILE A 135 18.74 2.78 -39.72
N ARG A 136 19.07 1.56 -40.17
CA ARG A 136 18.67 0.30 -39.54
C ARG A 136 19.11 0.25 -38.08
N ALA A 137 20.40 0.48 -37.83
CA ALA A 137 20.95 0.47 -36.48
C ALA A 137 20.25 1.47 -35.57
N ARG A 138 20.06 2.72 -36.03
CA ARG A 138 19.37 3.75 -35.26
C ARG A 138 17.94 3.37 -34.92
N ARG A 139 17.17 2.85 -35.88
CA ARG A 139 15.75 2.53 -35.68
C ARG A 139 15.53 1.26 -34.87
N LEU A 140 16.32 0.20 -35.07
CA LEU A 140 16.25 -0.98 -34.22
C LEU A 140 16.70 -0.68 -32.79
N THR A 141 17.74 0.15 -32.60
CA THR A 141 18.12 0.62 -31.27
C THR A 141 17.00 1.43 -30.62
N GLY A 142 16.35 2.31 -31.39
CA GLY A 142 15.19 3.08 -30.92
C GLY A 142 13.99 2.19 -30.55
N LEU A 143 13.72 1.15 -31.33
CA LEU A 143 12.68 0.16 -31.05
C LEU A 143 12.97 -0.60 -29.75
N VAL A 144 14.18 -1.13 -29.60
CA VAL A 144 14.58 -1.87 -28.38
C VAL A 144 14.47 -0.96 -27.16
N ARG A 145 14.95 0.29 -27.24
CA ARG A 145 14.81 1.25 -26.14
C ARG A 145 13.35 1.58 -25.80
N ALA A 146 12.50 1.75 -26.80
CA ALA A 146 11.07 1.99 -26.58
C ALA A 146 10.39 0.80 -25.90
N LEU A 147 10.80 -0.44 -26.23
CA LEU A 147 10.34 -1.63 -25.54
C LEU A 147 10.89 -1.70 -24.11
N GLU A 148 12.17 -1.37 -23.89
CA GLU A 148 12.76 -1.33 -22.54
C GLU A 148 11.99 -0.40 -21.60
N GLU A 149 11.61 0.80 -22.07
CA GLU A 149 10.79 1.73 -21.29
C GLU A 149 9.44 1.14 -20.89
N GLN A 150 8.73 0.50 -21.83
CA GLN A 150 7.46 -0.16 -21.52
C GLN A 150 7.63 -1.36 -20.59
N ILE A 151 8.75 -2.09 -20.72
CA ILE A 151 9.09 -3.21 -19.84
C ILE A 151 9.36 -2.70 -18.42
N ILE A 152 10.10 -1.60 -18.27
CA ILE A 152 10.36 -0.96 -16.97
C ILE A 152 9.03 -0.61 -16.30
N ASP A 153 8.17 0.10 -17.02
CA ASP A 153 6.90 0.59 -16.48
C ASP A 153 5.96 -0.56 -16.10
N GLU A 154 5.75 -1.56 -16.96
CA GLU A 154 4.88 -2.69 -16.60
C GLU A 154 5.51 -3.59 -15.53
N SER A 155 6.85 -3.71 -15.50
CA SER A 155 7.55 -4.44 -14.43
C SER A 155 7.33 -3.78 -13.07
N LEU A 156 7.41 -2.44 -13.03
CA LEU A 156 7.13 -1.65 -11.84
C LEU A 156 5.73 -1.94 -11.30
N ILE A 157 4.71 -1.82 -12.17
CA ILE A 157 3.32 -2.09 -11.80
C ILE A 157 3.16 -3.53 -11.31
N CYS A 158 3.70 -4.50 -12.04
CA CYS A 158 3.58 -5.92 -11.70
C CYS A 158 4.20 -6.24 -10.32
N LEU A 159 5.36 -5.66 -10.00
CA LEU A 159 6.02 -5.86 -8.71
C LEU A 159 5.29 -5.14 -7.57
N MET A 160 4.84 -3.90 -7.78
CA MET A 160 4.08 -3.13 -6.79
C MET A 160 2.72 -3.74 -6.44
N GLU A 161 2.13 -4.55 -7.32
CA GLU A 161 0.87 -5.26 -7.04
C GLU A 161 1.03 -6.42 -6.04
N LYS A 162 2.26 -6.82 -5.70
CA LYS A 162 2.57 -8.00 -4.88
C LYS A 162 3.07 -7.67 -3.48
N GLY A 163 3.32 -8.69 -2.67
CA GLY A 163 3.97 -8.48 -1.37
C GLY A 163 3.03 -7.86 -0.34
N SER A 164 1.73 -8.18 -0.39
CA SER A 164 0.67 -7.67 0.47
C SER A 164 -0.46 -8.70 0.57
N ASP A 165 -1.48 -8.43 1.37
CA ASP A 165 -2.62 -9.33 1.58
C ASP A 165 -3.73 -9.22 0.52
N ASP A 166 -4.88 -9.86 0.78
CA ASP A 166 -6.03 -9.90 -0.14
C ASP A 166 -6.67 -8.54 -0.47
N ARG A 167 -6.26 -7.46 0.22
CA ARG A 167 -6.66 -6.09 -0.12
C ARG A 167 -5.88 -5.54 -1.33
N SER A 168 -4.81 -6.22 -1.74
CA SER A 168 -4.01 -5.92 -2.93
C SER A 168 -4.30 -6.89 -4.08
N VAL A 169 -5.55 -7.36 -4.19
CA VAL A 169 -6.03 -8.05 -5.39
C VAL A 169 -6.57 -7.03 -6.38
N PHE A 170 -5.87 -6.86 -7.50
CA PHE A 170 -6.23 -5.92 -8.57
C PHE A 170 -6.99 -6.66 -9.68
N THR A 171 -8.00 -6.04 -10.28
CA THR A 171 -8.81 -6.63 -11.35
C THR A 171 -9.17 -5.59 -12.43
N GLY A 172 -9.71 -6.07 -13.55
CA GLY A 172 -10.11 -5.24 -14.70
C GLY A 172 -8.92 -4.67 -15.48
N GLU A 173 -9.24 -3.89 -16.52
CA GLU A 173 -8.25 -3.24 -17.39
C GLU A 173 -7.45 -2.16 -16.65
N ALA A 174 -8.14 -1.33 -15.87
CA ALA A 174 -7.53 -0.30 -15.03
C ALA A 174 -6.71 -0.87 -13.85
N ARG A 175 -6.77 -2.18 -13.61
CA ARG A 175 -6.04 -2.89 -12.53
C ARG A 175 -6.22 -2.23 -11.18
N LEU A 176 -7.47 -2.11 -10.75
CA LEU A 176 -7.84 -1.50 -9.47
C LEU A 176 -8.23 -2.58 -8.45
N ASN A 177 -7.98 -2.30 -7.18
CA ASN A 177 -8.45 -3.14 -6.07
C ASN A 177 -9.90 -2.79 -5.68
N LYS A 178 -10.42 -3.47 -4.65
CA LYS A 178 -11.77 -3.23 -4.10
C LYS A 178 -12.02 -1.81 -3.58
N TYR A 179 -10.97 -0.99 -3.43
CA TYR A 179 -11.08 0.41 -3.04
C TYR A 179 -10.99 1.37 -4.24
N PHE A 180 -10.96 0.87 -5.48
CA PHE A 180 -10.77 1.65 -6.70
C PHE A 180 -9.41 2.37 -6.78
N THR A 181 -8.38 1.73 -6.24
CA THR A 181 -6.97 2.21 -6.29
C THR A 181 -6.05 1.15 -6.88
N GLY A 182 -4.94 1.56 -7.47
CA GLY A 182 -4.01 0.69 -8.20
C GLY A 182 -2.57 1.18 -8.07
N MET A 183 -1.67 0.55 -8.82
CA MET A 183 -0.25 0.91 -8.81
C MET A 183 0.14 1.87 -9.93
N ARG A 184 -0.80 2.18 -10.84
CA ARG A 184 -0.62 3.23 -11.85
C ARG A 184 -0.90 4.60 -11.27
N ALA A 185 -0.28 5.63 -11.85
CA ALA A 185 -0.54 7.01 -11.48
C ALA A 185 -2.05 7.30 -11.61
N ARG A 186 -2.61 7.95 -10.60
CA ARG A 186 -4.02 8.34 -10.65
C ARG A 186 -4.27 9.33 -11.80
N PRO A 187 -5.38 9.21 -12.52
CA PRO A 187 -5.70 10.16 -13.59
C PRO A 187 -5.83 11.59 -13.05
N SER A 188 -5.37 12.58 -13.83
CA SER A 188 -5.39 13.99 -13.43
C SER A 188 -6.79 14.55 -13.17
N GLU A 189 -7.79 14.00 -13.85
CA GLU A 189 -9.19 14.39 -13.73
C GLU A 189 -9.91 13.75 -12.54
N LEU A 190 -9.28 12.81 -11.82
CA LEU A 190 -9.89 12.18 -10.65
C LEU A 190 -9.85 13.11 -9.43
N LEU A 191 -11.02 13.54 -8.95
CA LEU A 191 -11.12 14.24 -7.67
C LEU A 191 -10.91 13.26 -6.51
N HIS A 192 -9.69 13.22 -6.00
CA HIS A 192 -9.32 12.30 -4.94
C HIS A 192 -9.44 12.95 -3.55
N ARG A 193 -10.30 12.39 -2.70
CA ARG A 193 -10.56 12.73 -1.29
C ARG A 193 -10.72 11.46 -0.44
N GLY A 194 -9.96 10.41 -0.78
CA GLY A 194 -10.05 9.05 -0.21
C GLY A 194 -8.84 8.59 0.61
N THR A 195 -7.89 9.49 0.89
CA THR A 195 -6.62 9.26 1.62
C THR A 195 -6.80 8.91 3.10
N CYS A 196 -7.97 8.42 3.52
CA CYS A 196 -8.19 7.79 4.83
C CYS A 196 -8.39 6.27 4.70
N THR A 197 -8.28 5.72 3.48
CA THR A 197 -8.54 4.32 3.15
C THR A 197 -7.40 3.69 2.36
N SER A 198 -7.15 4.19 1.16
CA SER A 198 -6.29 3.59 0.12
C SER A 198 -5.93 4.68 -0.88
N SER A 199 -4.84 4.56 -1.63
CA SER A 199 -4.46 5.55 -2.65
C SER A 199 -3.70 4.92 -3.83
N SER A 200 -3.94 5.45 -5.03
CA SER A 200 -3.03 5.28 -6.17
C SER A 200 -1.97 6.39 -6.13
N PRO A 201 -0.73 6.13 -6.60
CA PRO A 201 0.33 7.13 -6.59
C PRO A 201 -0.03 8.36 -7.45
N THR A 202 0.56 9.51 -7.12
CA THR A 202 0.71 10.62 -8.08
C THR A 202 1.75 10.26 -9.15
N GLU A 203 1.87 11.07 -10.21
CA GLU A 203 2.92 10.89 -11.21
C GLU A 203 4.32 10.96 -10.58
N GLY A 204 4.58 11.94 -9.71
CA GLY A 204 5.85 12.08 -9.00
C GLY A 204 6.14 10.89 -8.09
N ALA A 205 5.13 10.40 -7.36
CA ALA A 205 5.29 9.22 -6.52
C ALA A 205 5.57 7.93 -7.33
N LEU A 206 4.91 7.76 -8.48
CA LEU A 206 5.18 6.62 -9.37
C LEU A 206 6.60 6.71 -9.96
N GLN A 207 7.04 7.91 -10.34
CA GLN A 207 8.39 8.14 -10.81
C GLN A 207 9.43 7.81 -9.73
N ALA A 208 9.18 8.17 -8.47
CA ALA A 208 10.06 7.79 -7.35
C ALA A 208 10.17 6.26 -7.19
N SER A 209 9.07 5.52 -7.38
CA SER A 209 9.12 4.05 -7.42
C SER A 209 9.89 3.53 -8.63
N ARG A 210 9.76 4.16 -9.80
CA ARG A 210 10.52 3.83 -11.00
C ARG A 210 12.02 4.03 -10.80
N ASP A 211 12.42 5.15 -10.20
CA ASP A 211 13.82 5.44 -9.89
C ASP A 211 14.38 4.46 -8.85
N MET A 212 13.59 4.10 -7.84
CA MET A 212 13.95 3.03 -6.89
C MET A 212 14.15 1.69 -7.60
N LEU A 213 13.26 1.32 -8.54
CA LEU A 213 13.38 0.08 -9.31
C LEU A 213 14.67 0.03 -10.14
N LEU A 214 15.02 1.13 -10.80
CA LEU A 214 16.25 1.23 -11.58
C LEU A 214 17.48 1.11 -10.68
N ARG A 215 17.48 1.77 -9.52
CA ARG A 215 18.56 1.62 -8.51
C ARG A 215 18.71 0.17 -8.05
N VAL A 216 17.60 -0.53 -7.80
CA VAL A 216 17.64 -1.96 -7.43
C VAL A 216 18.31 -2.80 -8.53
N TRP A 217 18.08 -2.47 -9.79
CA TRP A 217 18.63 -3.21 -10.93
C TRP A 217 20.09 -2.88 -11.22
N ASP A 218 20.49 -1.62 -11.05
CA ASP A 218 21.86 -1.15 -11.29
C ASP A 218 22.85 -1.59 -10.19
N LEU A 219 22.36 -1.77 -8.97
CA LEU A 219 23.18 -2.14 -7.82
C LEU A 219 23.56 -3.65 -7.82
N GLU A 220 24.78 -3.94 -7.33
CA GLU A 220 25.31 -5.29 -7.16
C GLU A 220 24.52 -6.12 -6.12
N GLU A 221 25.00 -7.34 -5.83
CA GLU A 221 24.42 -8.22 -4.80
C GLU A 221 24.28 -7.47 -3.46
N ARG A 222 23.10 -7.55 -2.82
CA ARG A 222 22.69 -6.86 -1.56
C ARG A 222 22.18 -5.41 -1.65
N ALA A 223 21.89 -4.91 -2.85
CA ALA A 223 21.17 -3.64 -3.04
C ALA A 223 19.95 -3.46 -2.11
N ASP A 224 19.17 -4.53 -1.94
CA ASP A 224 17.86 -4.51 -1.28
C ASP A 224 17.98 -4.16 0.21
N GLU A 225 19.03 -4.66 0.89
CA GLU A 225 19.29 -4.37 2.30
C GLU A 225 19.62 -2.89 2.51
N GLN A 226 20.50 -2.33 1.67
CA GLN A 226 20.87 -0.93 1.72
C GLN A 226 19.68 -0.01 1.44
N LEU A 227 18.86 -0.34 0.43
CA LEU A 227 17.69 0.47 0.07
C LEU A 227 16.59 0.40 1.13
N CYS A 228 16.38 -0.75 1.76
CA CYS A 228 15.48 -0.87 2.90
C CYS A 228 15.96 -0.04 4.11
N GLU A 229 17.27 0.00 4.39
CA GLU A 229 17.81 0.87 5.44
C GLU A 229 17.68 2.35 5.08
N GLU A 230 17.92 2.75 3.83
CA GLU A 230 17.70 4.13 3.38
C GLU A 230 16.24 4.57 3.59
N VAL A 231 15.28 3.71 3.23
CA VAL A 231 13.85 3.98 3.48
C VAL A 231 13.61 4.19 4.97
N ARG A 232 14.13 3.27 5.80
CA ARG A 232 14.00 3.33 7.26
C ARG A 232 14.55 4.64 7.83
N GLU A 233 15.78 5.01 7.50
CA GLU A 233 16.43 6.23 7.96
C GLU A 233 15.65 7.49 7.54
N ARG A 234 15.18 7.56 6.29
CA ARG A 234 14.43 8.72 5.78
C ARG A 234 13.09 8.89 6.49
N VAL A 235 12.35 7.80 6.72
CA VAL A 235 11.08 7.86 7.47
C VAL A 235 11.33 8.20 8.94
N GLU A 236 12.34 7.61 9.58
CA GLU A 236 12.73 7.91 10.96
C GLU A 236 13.08 9.39 11.14
N ASN A 237 13.84 9.98 10.20
CA ASN A 237 14.21 11.39 10.24
C ASN A 237 13.01 12.34 10.13
N LEU A 238 11.93 11.91 9.46
CA LEU A 238 10.70 12.71 9.34
C LEU A 238 9.82 12.67 10.59
N PHE A 239 9.79 11.54 11.31
CA PHE A 239 8.74 11.31 12.32
C PHE A 239 9.24 10.97 13.72
N CYS A 240 10.44 10.41 13.88
CA CYS A 240 10.87 9.92 15.19
C CYS A 240 11.50 11.00 16.08
N GLY A 241 11.98 12.11 15.49
CA GLY A 241 12.72 13.14 16.24
C GLY A 241 13.99 12.60 16.95
N GLY A 242 14.53 11.46 16.49
CA GLY A 242 15.66 10.78 17.10
C GLY A 242 15.32 9.85 18.28
N ASN A 243 14.02 9.61 18.57
CA ASN A 243 13.60 8.82 19.73
C ASN A 243 13.28 7.35 19.43
N GLY A 244 13.37 6.91 18.17
CA GLY A 244 13.02 5.53 17.81
C GLY A 244 13.51 5.07 16.45
N ARG A 245 13.36 3.76 16.22
CA ARG A 245 13.71 3.05 14.98
C ARG A 245 12.48 2.37 14.38
N MET A 246 12.43 2.22 13.06
CA MET A 246 11.28 1.66 12.34
C MET A 246 11.50 0.21 11.90
N ILE A 247 10.58 -0.68 12.24
CA ILE A 247 10.42 -1.96 11.53
C ILE A 247 9.43 -1.74 10.38
N ILE A 248 9.78 -2.19 9.18
CA ILE A 248 8.93 -2.05 7.99
C ILE A 248 7.84 -3.13 8.01
N HIS A 249 6.62 -2.79 7.59
CA HIS A 249 5.49 -3.70 7.51
C HIS A 249 4.71 -3.55 6.19
N PRO A 250 4.16 -4.64 5.64
CA PRO A 250 3.34 -4.57 4.44
C PRO A 250 2.03 -3.79 4.62
N SER A 251 1.43 -3.81 5.82
CA SER A 251 0.21 -3.06 6.12
C SER A 251 0.09 -2.69 7.59
N GLY A 252 -0.79 -1.73 7.91
CA GLY A 252 -1.07 -1.33 9.29
C GLY A 252 -1.65 -2.44 10.16
N THR A 253 -2.25 -3.48 9.56
CA THR A 253 -2.74 -4.63 10.31
C THR A 253 -1.62 -5.65 10.57
N ASP A 254 -0.67 -5.79 9.65
CA ASP A 254 0.55 -6.59 9.90
C ASP A 254 1.40 -5.97 11.02
N ALA A 255 1.37 -4.65 11.13
CA ALA A 255 2.13 -3.86 12.11
C ALA A 255 1.81 -4.22 13.57
N GLU A 256 0.61 -4.74 13.84
CA GLU A 256 0.18 -5.24 15.17
C GLU A 256 1.08 -6.34 15.72
N MET A 257 1.83 -7.04 14.85
CA MET A 257 2.76 -8.10 15.27
C MET A 257 3.80 -7.57 16.26
N VAL A 258 4.35 -6.38 16.04
CA VAL A 258 5.45 -5.85 16.86
C VAL A 258 5.04 -5.52 18.30
N PRO A 259 3.97 -4.73 18.57
CA PRO A 259 3.53 -4.51 19.96
C PRO A 259 3.08 -5.81 20.63
N LEU A 260 2.48 -6.74 19.89
CA LEU A 260 2.16 -8.08 20.41
C LEU A 260 3.43 -8.85 20.81
N LEU A 261 4.45 -8.86 19.96
CA LEU A 261 5.73 -9.52 20.23
C LEU A 261 6.43 -8.91 21.45
N GLN A 262 6.44 -7.58 21.57
CA GLN A 262 6.95 -6.87 22.74
C GLN A 262 6.25 -7.35 24.02
N ALA A 263 4.93 -7.48 23.99
CA ALA A 263 4.14 -7.95 25.14
C ALA A 263 4.43 -9.41 25.51
N ILE A 264 4.59 -10.26 24.50
CA ILE A 264 4.93 -11.67 24.68
C ILE A 264 6.31 -11.78 25.34
N LEU A 265 7.31 -11.09 24.82
CA LEU A 265 8.67 -11.13 25.37
C LEU A 265 8.70 -10.61 26.81
N ALA A 266 8.06 -9.47 27.09
CA ALA A 266 7.97 -8.91 28.43
C ALA A 266 7.28 -9.84 29.43
N SER A 267 6.14 -10.45 29.05
CA SER A 267 5.42 -11.39 29.92
C SER A 267 6.28 -12.61 30.26
N ARG A 268 6.94 -13.18 29.24
CA ARG A 268 7.81 -14.35 29.40
C ARG A 268 9.05 -14.01 30.22
N ALA A 269 9.64 -12.83 30.03
CA ALA A 269 10.79 -12.34 30.78
C ALA A 269 10.46 -12.20 32.27
N MET A 270 9.30 -11.64 32.62
CA MET A 270 8.85 -11.56 34.02
C MET A 270 8.70 -12.96 34.65
N LYS A 271 8.13 -13.94 33.92
CA LYS A 271 8.02 -15.33 34.42
C LYS A 271 9.39 -15.99 34.61
N ARG A 272 10.34 -15.77 33.69
CA ARG A 272 11.72 -16.24 33.83
C ARG A 272 12.41 -15.62 35.04
N ALA A 273 12.31 -14.31 35.21
CA ALA A 273 12.89 -13.59 36.34
C ALA A 273 12.32 -14.05 37.68
N ALA A 274 11.05 -14.45 37.72
CA ALA A 274 10.40 -15.07 38.88
C ALA A 274 10.81 -16.55 39.12
N GLY A 275 11.66 -17.13 38.27
CA GLY A 275 12.15 -18.50 38.41
C GLY A 275 11.09 -19.57 38.11
N LEU A 276 10.04 -19.22 37.36
CA LEU A 276 8.99 -20.17 37.00
C LEU A 276 9.48 -21.16 35.95
N SER A 277 9.11 -22.43 36.10
CA SER A 277 9.39 -23.48 35.12
C SER A 277 8.50 -23.36 33.87
N GLU A 278 7.25 -22.93 34.05
CA GLU A 278 6.33 -22.61 32.96
C GLU A 278 6.45 -21.14 32.59
N VAL A 279 7.10 -20.88 31.46
CA VAL A 279 7.36 -19.52 30.95
C VAL A 279 6.43 -19.13 29.81
N LYS A 280 5.29 -19.81 29.64
CA LYS A 280 4.28 -19.41 28.65
C LYS A 280 3.72 -18.04 29.05
N GLY A 281 3.78 -17.05 28.15
CA GLY A 281 3.33 -15.68 28.41
C GLY A 281 1.81 -15.58 28.55
N SER A 282 1.34 -14.44 29.06
CA SER A 282 -0.06 -14.04 29.04
C SER A 282 -0.18 -12.58 28.58
N VAL A 283 -0.90 -12.36 27.50
CA VAL A 283 -1.11 -11.04 26.91
C VAL A 283 -2.59 -10.78 26.71
N VAL A 284 -3.01 -9.56 27.04
CA VAL A 284 -4.34 -9.07 26.65
C VAL A 284 -4.22 -7.76 25.89
N SER A 285 -4.80 -7.71 24.72
CA SER A 285 -4.85 -6.51 23.89
C SER A 285 -6.15 -5.77 24.14
N LEU A 286 -6.08 -4.53 24.63
CA LEU A 286 -7.22 -3.64 24.70
C LEU A 286 -7.28 -2.86 23.39
N VAL A 287 -8.24 -3.22 22.53
CA VAL A 287 -8.46 -2.57 21.25
C VAL A 287 -9.46 -1.45 21.46
N ALA A 288 -8.95 -0.23 21.57
CA ALA A 288 -9.77 0.97 21.69
C ALA A 288 -10.47 1.30 20.36
N CYS A 289 -11.61 1.97 20.45
CA CYS A 289 -12.39 2.43 19.30
C CYS A 289 -12.78 1.26 18.36
N ALA A 290 -13.12 0.11 18.95
CA ALA A 290 -13.50 -1.08 18.19
C ALA A 290 -14.63 -0.78 17.20
N GLY A 291 -14.53 -1.33 15.98
CA GLY A 291 -15.38 -1.00 14.83
C GLY A 291 -14.83 0.15 13.96
N GLU A 292 -14.14 1.11 14.57
CA GLU A 292 -13.57 2.27 13.88
C GLU A 292 -12.05 2.20 13.65
N VAL A 293 -11.40 1.13 14.08
CA VAL A 293 -10.00 0.78 13.74
C VAL A 293 -9.95 -0.24 12.59
N GLY A 294 -8.77 -0.72 12.21
CA GLY A 294 -8.61 -1.74 11.17
C GLY A 294 -9.48 -2.99 11.44
N SER A 295 -10.19 -3.49 10.42
CA SER A 295 -11.11 -4.63 10.59
C SER A 295 -10.41 -5.95 10.97
N GLY A 296 -9.09 -6.02 10.78
CA GLY A 296 -8.26 -7.16 11.18
C GLY A 296 -7.49 -6.95 12.48
N THR A 297 -7.59 -5.78 13.13
CA THR A 297 -6.80 -5.44 14.33
C THR A 297 -7.05 -6.43 15.46
N LYS A 298 -8.31 -6.83 15.70
CA LYS A 298 -8.65 -7.84 16.71
C LYS A 298 -7.90 -9.15 16.48
N GLN A 299 -8.00 -9.70 15.27
CA GLN A 299 -7.38 -10.99 14.92
C GLN A 299 -5.86 -10.88 15.01
N ALA A 300 -5.27 -9.82 14.47
CA ALA A 300 -3.84 -9.60 14.52
C ALA A 300 -3.32 -9.48 15.97
N ALA A 301 -4.04 -8.74 16.82
CA ALA A 301 -3.73 -8.57 18.23
C ALA A 301 -3.94 -9.84 19.09
N GLU A 302 -4.63 -10.86 18.56
CA GLU A 302 -4.78 -12.20 19.15
C GLU A 302 -3.76 -13.22 18.59
N GLY A 303 -2.87 -12.80 17.68
CA GLY A 303 -1.95 -13.72 17.02
C GLY A 303 -2.66 -14.64 16.01
N CYS A 304 -3.68 -14.15 15.32
CA CYS A 304 -4.41 -14.87 14.29
C CYS A 304 -4.17 -14.25 12.90
N PHE A 305 -4.30 -15.07 11.85
CA PHE A 305 -4.41 -14.58 10.48
C PHE A 305 -5.69 -13.74 10.33
N PHE A 306 -5.58 -12.55 9.74
CA PHE A 306 -6.71 -11.63 9.54
C PHE A 306 -7.14 -11.51 8.07
N SER A 307 -6.44 -12.21 7.18
CA SER A 307 -6.68 -12.26 5.74
C SER A 307 -6.60 -13.70 5.24
N SER A 308 -7.12 -13.95 4.04
CA SER A 308 -6.99 -15.24 3.34
C SER A 308 -5.64 -15.42 2.64
N THR A 309 -4.86 -14.33 2.53
CA THR A 309 -3.57 -14.28 1.86
C THR A 309 -2.55 -13.59 2.76
N VAL A 310 -1.32 -14.12 2.79
CA VAL A 310 -0.19 -13.51 3.51
C VAL A 310 0.74 -12.77 2.53
N PRO A 311 1.39 -11.66 2.96
CA PRO A 311 2.18 -10.80 2.09
C PRO A 311 3.29 -11.52 1.30
N LEU A 312 3.96 -12.49 1.89
CA LEU A 312 5.15 -13.13 1.30
C LEU A 312 4.84 -14.37 0.45
N GLY A 313 3.56 -14.60 0.16
CA GLY A 313 3.09 -15.82 -0.51
C GLY A 313 3.11 -17.03 0.43
N GLY A 314 2.49 -18.14 0.00
CA GLY A 314 2.39 -19.34 0.82
C GLY A 314 1.11 -20.12 0.58
N ASN A 315 0.83 -21.09 1.45
CA ASN A 315 -0.45 -21.80 1.42
C ASN A 315 -1.58 -20.80 1.68
N ARG A 316 -2.75 -21.00 1.07
CA ARG A 316 -3.96 -20.28 1.47
C ARG A 316 -4.16 -20.47 2.97
N VAL A 317 -4.21 -19.36 3.70
CA VAL A 317 -4.52 -19.34 5.13
C VAL A 317 -6.01 -19.03 5.31
N SER A 318 -6.56 -19.40 6.46
CA SER A 318 -7.95 -19.08 6.77
C SER A 318 -8.00 -17.85 7.67
N ASN A 319 -8.85 -16.88 7.32
CA ASN A 319 -9.10 -15.74 8.18
C ASN A 319 -9.64 -16.22 9.55
N GLY A 320 -9.07 -15.70 10.64
CA GLY A 320 -9.36 -16.07 12.02
C GLY A 320 -8.59 -17.29 12.53
N GLN A 321 -7.80 -17.97 11.69
CA GLN A 321 -6.98 -19.09 12.14
C GLN A 321 -5.79 -18.58 12.98
N SER A 322 -5.57 -19.18 14.15
CA SER A 322 -4.41 -18.90 15.01
C SER A 322 -3.07 -19.13 14.30
N LEU A 323 -2.08 -18.29 14.57
CA LEU A 323 -0.68 -18.48 14.20
C LEU A 323 -0.08 -19.55 15.12
N PRO A 324 0.10 -20.81 14.68
CA PRO A 324 0.34 -21.91 15.61
C PRO A 324 1.63 -21.76 16.43
N ALA A 325 2.68 -21.18 15.84
CA ALA A 325 3.97 -21.02 16.49
C ALA A 325 3.92 -20.05 17.69
N ILE A 326 3.31 -18.87 17.53
CA ILE A 326 3.25 -17.87 18.60
C ILE A 326 2.33 -18.29 19.75
N HIS A 327 1.24 -19.03 19.46
CA HIS A 327 0.34 -19.57 20.49
C HIS A 327 0.96 -20.68 21.35
N LYS A 328 2.11 -21.26 20.97
CA LYS A 328 2.91 -22.11 21.87
C LYS A 328 3.54 -21.30 23.00
N LEU A 329 3.85 -20.03 22.72
CA LEU A 329 4.66 -19.18 23.59
C LEU A 329 3.83 -18.30 24.52
N CYS A 330 2.58 -18.01 24.17
CA CYS A 330 1.73 -17.09 24.91
C CYS A 330 0.24 -17.44 24.78
N ASP A 331 -0.51 -17.26 25.87
CA ASP A 331 -1.96 -17.13 25.82
C ASP A 331 -2.32 -15.68 25.50
N MET A 332 -3.14 -15.46 24.47
CA MET A 332 -3.48 -14.13 23.96
C MET A 332 -5.00 -13.98 23.87
N LYS A 333 -5.51 -12.80 24.23
CA LYS A 333 -6.93 -12.46 24.16
C LYS A 333 -7.07 -10.97 23.82
N THR A 334 -8.11 -10.62 23.07
CA THR A 334 -8.49 -9.21 22.87
C THR A 334 -9.75 -8.85 23.65
N VAL A 335 -9.77 -7.62 24.17
CA VAL A 335 -10.98 -6.94 24.65
C VAL A 335 -11.26 -5.77 23.72
N GLU A 336 -12.38 -5.83 23.02
CA GLU A 336 -12.84 -4.77 22.12
C GLU A 336 -13.65 -3.74 22.91
N LEU A 337 -13.19 -2.49 22.92
CA LEU A 337 -13.84 -1.39 23.62
C LEU A 337 -14.46 -0.45 22.58
N VAL A 338 -15.79 -0.45 22.51
CA VAL A 338 -16.55 0.40 21.59
C VAL A 338 -16.63 1.81 22.16
N ALA A 339 -16.15 2.80 21.40
CA ALA A 339 -16.10 4.18 21.86
C ALA A 339 -17.45 4.91 21.78
N ARG A 340 -18.37 4.45 20.92
CA ARG A 340 -19.63 5.14 20.64
C ARG A 340 -20.81 4.51 21.37
N CYS A 341 -21.74 5.35 21.80
CA CYS A 341 -23.04 4.94 22.32
C CYS A 341 -23.87 4.27 21.20
N THR A 342 -24.51 3.14 21.50
CA THR A 342 -25.33 2.40 20.52
C THR A 342 -26.58 3.13 20.07
N GLU A 343 -27.12 4.03 20.90
CA GLU A 343 -28.38 4.73 20.59
C GLU A 343 -28.16 6.01 19.78
N LYS A 344 -27.15 6.80 20.15
CA LYS A 344 -26.91 8.13 19.59
C LYS A 344 -25.69 8.21 18.67
N GLY A 345 -24.77 7.25 18.76
CA GLY A 345 -23.48 7.30 18.06
C GLY A 345 -22.45 8.24 18.68
N ASP A 346 -22.80 9.06 19.66
CA ASP A 346 -21.87 9.94 20.37
C ASP A 346 -20.75 9.16 21.07
N LEU A 347 -19.59 9.80 21.24
CA LEU A 347 -18.51 9.29 22.10
C LEU A 347 -19.03 9.08 23.53
N LEU A 348 -18.76 7.91 24.12
CA LEU A 348 -19.11 7.59 25.50
C LEU A 348 -18.38 8.54 26.46
N THR A 349 -19.13 9.23 27.31
CA THR A 349 -18.56 10.19 28.28
C THR A 349 -17.68 9.53 29.33
N ASN A 350 -17.90 8.25 29.62
CA ASN A 350 -17.11 7.44 30.56
C ASN A 350 -16.14 6.47 29.84
N TYR A 351 -15.81 6.72 28.57
CA TYR A 351 -14.96 5.81 27.79
C TYR A 351 -13.59 5.56 28.44
N ASP A 352 -12.97 6.62 28.96
CA ASP A 352 -11.68 6.50 29.66
C ASP A 352 -11.77 5.58 30.89
N ASP A 353 -12.82 5.75 31.70
CA ASP A 353 -13.05 4.91 32.88
C ASP A 353 -13.25 3.43 32.50
N LEU A 354 -13.95 3.16 31.38
CA LEU A 354 -14.14 1.81 30.86
C LEU A 354 -12.80 1.16 30.45
N VAL A 355 -11.93 1.92 29.79
CA VAL A 355 -10.61 1.45 29.37
C VAL A 355 -9.71 1.20 30.59
N GLU A 356 -9.68 2.14 31.53
CA GLU A 356 -8.93 2.02 32.78
C GLU A 356 -9.39 0.81 33.60
N GLN A 357 -10.72 0.60 33.73
CA GLN A 357 -11.29 -0.53 34.45
C GLN A 357 -10.92 -1.87 33.79
N ALA A 358 -11.08 -1.98 32.46
CA ALA A 358 -10.74 -3.20 31.73
C ALA A 358 -9.25 -3.57 31.88
N ALA A 359 -8.36 -2.58 31.87
CA ALA A 359 -6.94 -2.78 32.12
C ALA A 359 -6.67 -3.30 33.53
N ARG A 360 -7.22 -2.64 34.56
CA ARG A 360 -7.02 -3.02 35.98
C ARG A 360 -7.56 -4.42 36.28
N GLU A 361 -8.76 -4.74 35.79
CA GLU A 361 -9.37 -6.07 35.94
C GLU A 361 -8.48 -7.15 35.34
N THR A 362 -8.07 -6.94 34.09
CA THR A 362 -7.24 -7.89 33.35
C THR A 362 -5.87 -8.10 34.00
N LEU A 363 -5.21 -7.03 34.45
CA LEU A 363 -3.88 -7.10 35.09
C LEU A 363 -3.94 -7.69 36.49
N GLY A 364 -5.08 -7.55 37.19
CA GLY A 364 -5.33 -8.11 38.51
C GLY A 364 -5.47 -9.64 38.54
N GLU A 365 -5.83 -10.25 37.41
CA GLU A 365 -6.02 -11.71 37.30
C GLU A 365 -4.72 -12.53 37.24
N ASP A 366 -3.63 -11.97 36.71
CA ASP A 366 -2.33 -12.65 36.57
C ASP A 366 -1.20 -11.62 36.75
N PRO A 367 -0.29 -11.77 37.74
CA PRO A 367 0.79 -10.82 38.01
C PRO A 367 1.84 -10.72 36.89
N TYR A 368 1.88 -11.67 35.96
CA TYR A 368 2.83 -11.70 34.83
C TYR A 368 2.18 -11.32 33.50
N ARG A 369 0.88 -10.98 33.52
CA ARG A 369 0.18 -10.54 32.33
C ARG A 369 0.66 -9.16 31.91
N VAL A 370 0.86 -9.01 30.60
CA VAL A 370 1.10 -7.72 29.96
C VAL A 370 -0.14 -7.32 29.17
N VAL A 371 -0.49 -6.04 29.23
CA VAL A 371 -1.57 -5.45 28.45
C VAL A 371 -1.00 -4.58 27.34
N VAL A 372 -1.44 -4.83 26.10
CA VAL A 372 -1.22 -3.91 24.98
C VAL A 372 -2.40 -2.95 24.93
N LEU A 373 -2.17 -1.69 25.29
CA LEU A 373 -3.18 -0.64 25.21
C LEU A 373 -3.03 0.09 23.88
N HIS A 374 -3.99 -0.08 22.98
CA HIS A 374 -4.05 0.70 21.74
C HIS A 374 -4.66 2.06 22.03
N THR A 375 -3.87 3.12 21.83
CA THR A 375 -4.31 4.50 21.90
C THR A 375 -4.45 5.04 20.49
N VAL A 376 -5.67 5.34 20.05
CA VAL A 376 -5.97 5.66 18.65
C VAL A 376 -5.81 7.15 18.42
N ALA A 377 -4.89 7.55 17.54
CA ALA A 377 -4.70 8.92 17.07
C ALA A 377 -5.39 9.11 15.71
N GLY A 378 -6.72 9.18 15.74
CA GLY A 378 -7.56 9.32 14.56
C GLY A 378 -8.15 7.98 14.12
N SER A 379 -9.36 7.68 14.59
CA SER A 379 -10.16 6.55 14.09
C SER A 379 -10.57 6.74 12.62
N LYS A 380 -11.31 5.80 12.04
CA LYS A 380 -11.93 5.95 10.71
C LYS A 380 -12.80 7.22 10.56
N THR A 381 -13.33 7.77 11.66
CA THR A 381 -14.07 9.04 11.71
C THR A 381 -13.29 10.17 12.40
N GLY A 382 -12.07 9.92 12.86
CA GLY A 382 -11.15 10.92 13.43
C GLY A 382 -11.19 11.06 14.96
N LEU A 383 -11.77 10.09 15.68
CA LEU A 383 -11.72 10.06 17.14
C LEU A 383 -10.29 9.84 17.65
N CYS A 384 -9.93 10.52 18.74
CA CYS A 384 -8.68 10.31 19.48
C CYS A 384 -9.01 9.73 20.86
N VAL A 385 -8.87 8.40 21.01
CA VAL A 385 -9.35 7.67 22.20
C VAL A 385 -8.48 6.44 22.54
N PRO A 386 -8.37 6.03 23.82
CA PRO A 386 -8.76 6.82 25.01
C PRO A 386 -8.02 8.15 25.07
N SER A 387 -8.40 9.01 26.02
CA SER A 387 -7.64 10.25 26.21
C SER A 387 -6.18 9.95 26.56
N PRO A 388 -5.25 10.88 26.27
CA PRO A 388 -3.81 10.67 26.48
C PRO A 388 -3.48 10.30 27.93
N ASN A 389 -4.24 10.86 28.87
CA ASN A 389 -4.07 10.66 30.31
C ASN A 389 -4.28 9.21 30.75
N VAL A 390 -5.10 8.43 30.03
CA VAL A 390 -5.37 7.01 30.39
C VAL A 390 -4.10 6.19 30.28
N ALA A 391 -3.38 6.34 29.16
CA ALA A 391 -2.13 5.64 28.93
C ALA A 391 -1.07 6.02 29.99
N GLU A 392 -0.94 7.30 30.30
CA GLU A 392 -0.01 7.82 31.31
C GLU A 392 -0.31 7.26 32.71
N LYS A 393 -1.57 7.30 33.14
CA LYS A 393 -2.01 6.75 34.44
C LYS A 393 -1.71 5.26 34.55
N LEU A 394 -2.10 4.47 33.54
CA LEU A 394 -1.92 3.02 33.56
C LEU A 394 -0.43 2.65 33.52
N LYS A 395 0.37 3.35 32.72
CA LYS A 395 1.83 3.13 32.69
C LYS A 395 2.50 3.52 34.02
N ALA A 396 2.05 4.60 34.66
CA ALA A 396 2.54 4.97 35.99
C ALA A 396 2.15 3.95 37.08
N GLU A 397 0.97 3.33 36.97
CA GLU A 397 0.45 2.36 37.94
C GLU A 397 1.09 0.96 37.77
N PHE A 398 1.28 0.50 36.53
CA PHE A 398 1.66 -0.89 36.23
C PHE A 398 3.03 -1.05 35.54
N GLY A 399 3.70 0.05 35.19
CA GLY A 399 5.02 0.06 34.55
C GLY A 399 5.05 -0.78 33.27
N ASP A 400 6.06 -1.65 33.18
CA ASP A 400 6.34 -2.52 32.03
C ASP A 400 5.23 -3.53 31.69
N ARG A 401 4.21 -3.67 32.55
CA ARG A 401 3.04 -4.49 32.26
C ARG A 401 2.02 -3.79 31.36
N ILE A 402 2.24 -2.51 31.01
CA ILE A 402 1.47 -1.76 30.03
C ILE A 402 2.40 -1.42 28.85
N ILE A 403 2.09 -1.95 27.68
CA ILE A 403 2.66 -1.49 26.42
C ILE A 403 1.64 -0.54 25.78
N SER A 404 1.94 0.75 25.82
CA SER A 404 1.09 1.78 25.26
C SER A 404 1.43 2.00 23.79
N CYS A 405 0.67 1.36 22.91
CA CYS A 405 0.83 1.44 21.47
C CYS A 405 -0.02 2.57 20.91
N LEU A 406 0.60 3.56 20.25
CA LEU A 406 -0.15 4.59 19.50
C LEU A 406 -0.54 4.04 18.14
N ASP A 407 -1.82 3.85 17.89
CA ASP A 407 -2.34 3.66 16.54
C ASP A 407 -2.43 5.02 15.85
N ALA A 408 -1.34 5.43 15.20
CA ALA A 408 -1.26 6.60 14.34
C ALA A 408 -1.42 6.22 12.86
N CYS A 409 -2.11 5.13 12.53
CA CYS A 409 -2.23 4.65 11.16
C CYS A 409 -2.88 5.67 10.20
N GLN A 410 -3.61 6.68 10.69
CA GLN A 410 -4.09 7.78 9.84
C GLN A 410 -3.01 8.82 9.52
N MET A 411 -2.01 9.00 10.39
CA MET A 411 -0.94 10.00 10.29
C MET A 411 -1.44 11.45 10.12
N ARG A 412 -2.58 11.77 10.77
CA ARG A 412 -3.24 13.09 10.72
C ARG A 412 -3.00 13.90 12.00
N ASN A 413 -1.97 13.54 12.75
CA ASN A 413 -1.53 14.17 13.98
C ASN A 413 -0.52 15.30 13.70
N GLY A 414 -0.35 16.19 14.67
CA GLY A 414 0.69 17.19 14.66
C GLY A 414 2.10 16.57 14.75
N PRO A 415 3.13 17.31 14.31
CA PRO A 415 4.50 16.80 14.15
C PRO A 415 5.19 16.42 15.47
N SER A 416 4.73 16.94 16.61
CA SER A 416 5.31 16.66 17.92
C SER A 416 4.80 15.38 18.58
N LEU A 417 3.64 14.85 18.17
CA LEU A 417 3.01 13.71 18.86
C LEU A 417 3.87 12.44 18.81
N ILE A 418 4.35 12.06 17.62
CA ILE A 418 5.12 10.81 17.46
C ILE A 418 6.46 10.88 18.21
N PRO A 419 7.29 11.93 18.05
CA PRO A 419 8.52 12.05 18.82
C PRO A 419 8.29 12.01 20.33
N ARG A 420 7.26 12.71 20.83
CA ARG A 420 6.90 12.70 22.26
C ARG A 420 6.44 11.33 22.72
N TRP A 421 5.56 10.68 21.97
CA TRP A 421 5.03 9.36 22.32
C TRP A 421 6.13 8.29 22.37
N LEU A 422 7.10 8.36 21.46
CA LEU A 422 8.26 7.46 21.48
C LEU A 422 9.15 7.68 22.71
N ASP A 423 9.32 8.93 23.14
CA ASP A 423 10.12 9.26 24.32
C ASP A 423 9.42 8.83 25.63
N GLU A 424 8.12 9.04 25.71
CA GLU A 424 7.36 8.92 26.96
C GLU A 424 6.64 7.57 27.12
N MET A 425 6.09 7.03 26.04
CA MET A 425 4.99 6.06 26.11
C MET A 425 5.29 4.70 25.51
N GLY A 426 5.64 4.59 24.22
CA GLY A 426 5.80 3.27 23.61
C GLY A 426 5.80 3.25 22.08
N PRO A 427 5.53 2.08 21.47
CA PRO A 427 5.55 1.92 20.03
C PRO A 427 4.46 2.75 19.33
N VAL A 428 4.69 3.06 18.05
CA VAL A 428 3.75 3.79 17.20
C VAL A 428 3.54 3.05 15.88
N LEU A 429 2.28 2.76 15.55
CA LEU A 429 1.89 2.21 14.25
C LEU A 429 1.66 3.35 13.24
N MET A 430 2.21 3.23 12.04
CA MET A 430 2.08 4.24 10.99
C MET A 430 1.78 3.61 9.63
N THR A 431 1.05 4.31 8.74
CA THR A 431 0.91 3.87 7.34
C THR A 431 1.22 4.99 6.35
N SER A 432 1.88 4.64 5.24
CA SER A 432 2.13 5.59 4.15
C SER A 432 0.91 5.74 3.23
N SER A 433 0.05 4.73 3.17
CA SER A 433 -1.04 4.65 2.19
C SER A 433 -2.37 5.33 2.59
N LYS A 434 -2.36 6.14 3.65
CA LYS A 434 -3.51 6.95 4.08
C LYS A 434 -3.22 8.42 3.84
N PHE A 435 -3.01 9.24 4.87
CA PHE A 435 -2.88 10.69 4.71
C PHE A 435 -1.82 11.08 3.67
N TYR A 436 -0.67 10.42 3.70
CA TYR A 436 0.42 10.63 2.75
C TYR A 436 0.13 10.14 1.33
N GLY A 437 -0.94 9.38 1.09
CA GLY A 437 -1.34 9.00 -0.26
C GLY A 437 -0.42 8.01 -0.98
N GLY A 438 0.47 7.33 -0.25
CA GLY A 438 1.29 6.26 -0.80
C GLY A 438 0.45 5.09 -1.36
N PRO A 439 0.98 4.29 -2.29
CA PRO A 439 0.26 3.14 -2.84
C PRO A 439 -0.06 2.09 -1.76
N SER A 440 -1.18 1.39 -1.90
CA SER A 440 -1.61 0.38 -0.94
C SER A 440 -0.85 -0.95 -1.08
N PHE A 441 -0.27 -1.55 -0.02
CA PHE A 441 -0.08 -1.06 1.35
C PHE A 441 1.41 -0.90 1.68
N GLY A 442 1.70 0.07 2.53
CA GLY A 442 3.00 0.30 3.15
C GLY A 442 2.80 0.84 4.56
N SER A 443 3.52 0.26 5.52
CA SER A 443 3.37 0.51 6.95
C SER A 443 4.69 0.38 7.68
N GLY A 444 4.76 0.93 8.89
CA GLY A 444 5.89 0.72 9.78
C GLY A 444 5.47 0.76 11.25
N VAL A 445 6.35 0.25 12.11
CA VAL A 445 6.25 0.39 13.56
C VAL A 445 7.49 1.10 14.06
N PHE A 446 7.30 2.29 14.62
CA PHE A 446 8.36 2.97 15.34
C PHE A 446 8.47 2.38 16.74
N LEU A 447 9.67 1.98 17.12
CA LEU A 447 10.01 1.46 18.44
C LEU A 447 10.94 2.46 19.16
N PRO A 448 10.63 2.82 20.42
CA PRO A 448 11.57 3.57 21.24
C PRO A 448 12.91 2.85 21.35
N HIS A 449 14.02 3.60 21.41
CA HIS A 449 15.35 3.00 21.55
C HIS A 449 15.47 2.08 22.78
N ALA A 450 14.88 2.49 23.91
CA ALA A 450 14.90 1.72 25.15
C ALA A 450 14.13 0.40 25.02
N GLU A 451 12.95 0.43 24.40
CA GLU A 451 12.12 -0.76 24.18
C GLU A 451 12.78 -1.72 23.17
N LEU A 452 13.38 -1.20 22.10
CA LEU A 452 14.12 -2.05 21.15
C LEU A 452 15.32 -2.73 21.82
N ALA A 453 16.07 -2.02 22.67
CA ALA A 453 17.18 -2.60 23.42
C ALA A 453 16.68 -3.68 24.40
N LYS A 454 15.56 -3.44 25.07
CA LYS A 454 14.92 -4.38 25.99
C LYS A 454 14.44 -5.64 25.27
N MET A 455 13.72 -5.50 24.15
CA MET A 455 13.28 -6.63 23.33
C MET A 455 14.47 -7.47 22.85
N ASN A 456 15.58 -6.84 22.46
CA ASN A 456 16.81 -7.56 22.11
C ASN A 456 17.38 -8.35 23.28
N ALA A 457 17.46 -7.77 24.47
CA ALA A 457 17.91 -8.49 25.66
C ALA A 457 16.98 -9.67 26.00
N GLU A 458 15.67 -9.48 25.92
CA GLU A 458 14.67 -10.52 26.19
C GLU A 458 14.76 -11.66 25.15
N LEU A 459 14.95 -11.34 23.87
CA LEU A 459 15.21 -12.31 22.81
C LEU A 459 16.50 -13.09 23.06
N GLU A 460 17.54 -12.45 23.61
CA GLU A 460 18.79 -13.13 23.96
C GLU A 460 18.63 -14.16 25.10
N GLU A 461 17.66 -13.95 26.00
CA GLU A 461 17.36 -14.89 27.08
C GLU A 461 16.42 -16.03 26.68
N GLU A 462 15.71 -15.91 25.56
CA GLU A 462 14.82 -16.97 25.08
C GLU A 462 15.63 -18.25 24.74
N PRO A 463 15.07 -19.46 24.87
CA PRO A 463 15.68 -20.65 24.29
C PRO A 463 15.58 -20.60 22.76
N ALA A 464 16.52 -21.24 22.07
CA ALA A 464 16.56 -21.28 20.60
C ALA A 464 15.23 -21.75 19.98
N SER A 465 14.54 -22.70 20.61
CA SER A 465 13.23 -23.17 20.13
C SER A 465 12.16 -22.08 20.15
N ALA A 466 12.14 -21.22 21.17
CA ALA A 466 11.18 -20.12 21.25
C ALA A 466 11.49 -19.04 20.20
N VAL A 467 12.77 -18.76 19.94
CA VAL A 467 13.17 -17.82 18.89
C VAL A 467 12.78 -18.34 17.50
N VAL A 468 12.88 -19.64 17.25
CA VAL A 468 12.38 -20.26 16.01
C VAL A 468 10.86 -20.12 15.88
N ASP A 469 10.10 -20.36 16.96
CA ASP A 469 8.64 -20.18 16.95
C ASP A 469 8.25 -18.71 16.71
N ILE A 470 8.99 -17.74 17.28
CA ILE A 470 8.79 -16.31 17.01
C ILE A 470 9.10 -16.00 15.54
N ALA A 471 10.23 -16.46 15.02
CA ALA A 471 10.63 -16.24 13.64
C ALA A 471 9.62 -16.84 12.64
N GLU A 472 9.09 -18.05 12.92
CA GLU A 472 8.04 -18.67 12.10
C GLU A 472 6.76 -17.82 12.07
N ALA A 473 6.34 -17.29 13.22
CA ALA A 473 5.18 -16.39 13.29
C ALA A 473 5.42 -15.08 12.53
N CYS A 474 6.59 -14.44 12.74
CA CYS A 474 6.98 -13.22 12.04
C CYS A 474 7.06 -13.42 10.53
N ALA A 475 7.58 -14.57 10.08
CA ALA A 475 7.74 -14.92 8.66
C ALA A 475 6.42 -15.03 7.89
N SER A 476 5.28 -15.01 8.57
CA SER A 476 3.97 -14.87 7.92
C SER A 476 3.77 -13.49 7.30
N TYR A 477 4.46 -12.46 7.80
CA TYR A 477 4.24 -11.06 7.41
C TYR A 477 5.53 -10.32 7.04
N LEU A 478 6.66 -10.73 7.61
CA LEU A 478 7.94 -10.03 7.57
C LEU A 478 9.05 -10.91 7.01
N THR A 479 10.01 -10.27 6.35
CA THR A 479 11.30 -10.82 5.96
C THR A 479 12.39 -10.31 6.90
N SER A 480 13.60 -10.88 6.79
CA SER A 480 14.77 -10.34 7.49
C SER A 480 15.12 -8.90 7.06
N TYR A 481 14.76 -8.49 5.84
CA TYR A 481 14.97 -7.12 5.34
C TYR A 481 14.06 -6.10 6.04
N ASP A 482 12.83 -6.51 6.34
CA ASP A 482 11.82 -5.65 7.00
C ASP A 482 12.21 -5.35 8.45
N ILE A 483 12.75 -6.36 9.14
CA ILE A 483 13.34 -6.26 10.49
C ILE A 483 14.67 -5.49 10.45
N GLY A 484 15.47 -5.71 9.40
CA GLY A 484 16.79 -5.12 9.25
C GLY A 484 17.74 -5.53 10.38
N PRO A 485 18.75 -4.71 10.70
CA PRO A 485 19.70 -4.99 11.78
C PRO A 485 19.14 -4.73 13.19
N LEU A 486 17.87 -4.32 13.31
CA LEU A 486 17.28 -3.84 14.56
C LEU A 486 17.12 -4.92 15.63
N MET A 487 16.81 -6.15 15.20
CA MET A 487 16.67 -7.31 16.10
C MET A 487 17.54 -8.47 15.62
N PRO A 488 18.87 -8.45 15.86
CA PRO A 488 19.83 -9.36 15.22
C PRO A 488 19.50 -10.84 15.43
N ARG A 489 19.06 -11.22 16.63
CA ARG A 489 18.73 -12.61 16.94
C ARG A 489 17.48 -13.10 16.23
N LEU A 490 16.46 -12.25 16.13
CA LEU A 490 15.27 -12.55 15.35
C LEU A 490 15.61 -12.59 13.86
N HIS A 491 16.31 -11.56 13.35
CA HIS A 491 16.80 -11.49 11.96
C HIS A 491 17.50 -12.78 11.54
N ASN A 492 18.46 -13.26 12.34
CA ASN A 492 19.23 -14.47 12.04
C ASN A 492 18.40 -15.76 12.09
N ALA A 493 17.29 -15.75 12.84
CA ALA A 493 16.36 -16.88 12.92
C ALA A 493 15.29 -16.87 11.81
N MET A 494 15.11 -15.75 11.11
CA MET A 494 14.16 -15.66 10.00
C MET A 494 14.53 -16.65 8.88
N PRO A 495 13.54 -17.25 8.21
CA PRO A 495 13.80 -18.05 7.03
C PRO A 495 14.58 -17.25 5.98
N PRO A 496 15.58 -17.87 5.30
CA PRO A 496 16.22 -17.21 4.18
C PRO A 496 15.17 -16.92 3.10
N GLY A 497 15.16 -15.70 2.59
CA GLY A 497 14.12 -15.24 1.67
C GLY A 497 14.55 -14.05 0.84
N PHE A 498 13.66 -13.64 -0.06
CA PHE A 498 13.84 -12.46 -0.90
C PHE A 498 13.31 -11.21 -0.18
N CYS A 499 13.82 -10.04 -0.57
CA CYS A 499 13.24 -8.77 -0.15
C CYS A 499 11.85 -8.62 -0.77
N ASN A 500 10.88 -8.12 0.00
CA ASN A 500 9.57 -7.75 -0.52
C ASN A 500 9.70 -6.53 -1.44
N MET A 501 10.01 -6.77 -2.71
CA MET A 501 10.25 -5.72 -3.71
C MET A 501 9.05 -4.81 -3.90
N GLY A 502 7.84 -5.37 -3.92
CA GLY A 502 6.61 -4.59 -4.01
C GLY A 502 6.50 -3.59 -2.86
N LEU A 503 6.81 -4.01 -1.62
CA LEU A 503 6.79 -3.12 -0.46
C LEU A 503 7.85 -2.01 -0.53
N LEU A 504 9.09 -2.33 -0.94
CA LEU A 504 10.15 -1.33 -1.11
C LEU A 504 9.76 -0.25 -2.13
N LEU A 505 9.18 -0.66 -3.27
CA LEU A 505 8.74 0.25 -4.33
C LEU A 505 7.55 1.11 -3.89
N ARG A 506 6.59 0.56 -3.13
CA ARG A 506 5.50 1.34 -2.54
C ARG A 506 6.00 2.33 -1.48
N TRP A 507 7.05 1.97 -0.74
CA TRP A 507 7.70 2.89 0.20
C TRP A 507 8.38 4.06 -0.50
N ALA A 508 9.02 3.85 -1.66
CA ALA A 508 9.59 4.95 -2.44
C ALA A 508 8.53 5.99 -2.85
N ALA A 509 7.35 5.54 -3.29
CA ALA A 509 6.22 6.42 -3.57
C ALA A 509 5.70 7.13 -2.31
N GLY A 510 5.55 6.40 -1.20
CA GLY A 510 5.11 7.00 0.07
C GLY A 510 6.08 8.06 0.61
N LEU A 511 7.39 7.80 0.53
CA LEU A 511 8.44 8.74 0.93
C LEU A 511 8.42 10.02 0.09
N HIS A 512 8.23 9.89 -1.23
CA HIS A 512 8.11 11.05 -2.10
C HIS A 512 7.01 12.02 -1.63
N GLU A 513 5.83 11.50 -1.28
CA GLU A 513 4.72 12.33 -0.79
C GLU A 513 5.00 12.93 0.60
N MET A 514 5.62 12.17 1.50
CA MET A 514 6.00 12.65 2.84
C MET A 514 7.03 13.79 2.75
N GLU A 515 8.07 13.62 1.94
CA GLU A 515 9.13 14.61 1.77
C GLU A 515 8.63 15.83 1.01
N SER A 516 7.79 15.65 -0.02
CA SER A 516 7.19 16.76 -0.77
C SER A 516 6.30 17.62 0.13
N LEU A 517 5.49 17.00 1.01
CA LEU A 517 4.71 17.75 1.99
C LEU A 517 5.61 18.45 3.01
N ASN A 518 6.63 17.78 3.53
CA ASN A 518 7.57 18.39 4.47
C ASN A 518 8.28 19.61 3.86
N GLU A 519 8.74 19.50 2.61
CA GLU A 519 9.32 20.62 1.87
C GLU A 519 8.31 21.77 1.67
N ALA A 520 7.07 21.46 1.29
CA ALA A 520 6.01 22.47 1.15
C ALA A 520 5.72 23.19 2.48
N ILE A 521 5.69 22.46 3.60
CA ILE A 521 5.51 23.04 4.94
C ILE A 521 6.68 23.98 5.28
N VAL A 522 7.92 23.55 5.05
CA VAL A 522 9.12 24.38 5.30
C VAL A 522 9.08 25.65 4.45
N ASN A 523 8.79 25.52 3.15
CA ASN A 523 8.75 26.64 2.21
C ASN A 523 7.62 27.63 2.53
N ALA A 524 6.48 27.16 3.04
CA ALA A 524 5.34 28.00 3.44
C ALA A 524 5.56 28.75 4.77
N GLY A 525 6.64 28.47 5.51
CA GLY A 525 6.96 29.13 6.78
C GLY A 525 6.73 28.27 8.02
N GLY A 526 6.53 26.97 7.86
CA GLY A 526 6.51 25.99 8.96
C GLY A 526 5.12 25.49 9.35
N ASN A 527 5.10 24.69 10.42
CA ASN A 527 3.92 23.92 10.83
C ASN A 527 2.72 24.78 11.24
N ASP A 528 2.91 26.01 11.72
CA ASP A 528 1.82 26.90 12.12
C ASP A 528 0.98 27.34 10.91
N ILE A 529 1.63 27.65 9.79
CA ILE A 529 0.97 28.01 8.52
C ILE A 529 0.25 26.79 7.93
N ALA A 530 0.89 25.62 8.00
CA ALA A 530 0.25 24.36 7.59
C ALA A 530 -1.00 24.05 8.42
N ALA A 531 -0.91 24.20 9.75
CA ALA A 531 -2.02 24.07 10.67
C ALA A 531 -3.18 25.03 10.35
N GLU A 532 -2.88 26.30 10.05
CA GLU A 532 -3.88 27.29 9.65
C GLU A 532 -4.53 26.98 8.30
N THR A 533 -3.72 26.49 7.34
CA THR A 533 -4.19 26.06 6.02
C THR A 533 -5.15 24.88 6.13
N ILE A 534 -4.81 23.88 6.95
CA ILE A 534 -5.70 22.74 7.26
C ILE A 534 -7.00 23.23 7.89
N ARG A 535 -6.94 24.09 8.92
CA ARG A 535 -8.14 24.65 9.56
C ARG A 535 -9.05 25.36 8.55
N SER A 536 -8.45 26.18 7.68
CA SER A 536 -9.18 26.93 6.67
C SER A 536 -9.94 26.02 5.72
N TRP A 537 -9.27 24.96 5.22
CA TRP A 537 -9.90 23.94 4.40
C TRP A 537 -11.00 23.19 5.17
N VAL A 538 -10.71 22.67 6.37
CA VAL A 538 -11.66 21.89 7.17
C VAL A 538 -12.95 22.68 7.42
N PHE A 539 -12.86 23.92 7.89
CA PHE A 539 -14.04 24.71 8.18
C PHE A 539 -14.80 25.10 6.91
N ALA A 540 -14.11 25.33 5.80
CA ALA A 540 -14.77 25.59 4.52
C ALA A 540 -15.52 24.35 4.00
N THR A 541 -14.91 23.17 4.06
CA THR A 541 -15.51 21.89 3.65
C THR A 541 -16.69 21.51 4.53
N ARG A 542 -16.62 21.70 5.85
CA ARG A 542 -17.76 21.49 6.76
C ARG A 542 -18.95 22.39 6.40
N ARG A 543 -18.69 23.69 6.16
CA ARG A 543 -19.74 24.62 5.72
C ARG A 543 -20.32 24.23 4.38
N GLU A 544 -19.50 23.76 3.44
CA GLU A 544 -19.98 23.30 2.14
C GLU A 544 -20.87 22.06 2.29
N ALA A 545 -20.45 21.05 3.06
CA ALA A 545 -21.27 19.85 3.33
C ALA A 545 -22.66 20.21 3.90
N GLN A 546 -22.72 21.16 4.83
CA GLN A 546 -23.97 21.63 5.44
C GLN A 546 -24.94 22.30 4.46
N ARG A 547 -24.46 22.85 3.34
CA ARG A 547 -25.32 23.49 2.31
C ARG A 547 -26.18 22.51 1.54
N HIS A 548 -25.80 21.22 1.53
CA HIS A 548 -26.48 20.17 0.78
C HIS A 548 -27.50 19.38 1.62
N SER A 549 -27.91 19.94 2.76
CA SER A 549 -28.99 19.42 3.59
C SER A 549 -30.36 19.51 2.88
N PRO A 550 -31.26 18.52 3.02
CA PRO A 550 -31.16 17.34 3.88
C PRO A 550 -30.48 16.11 3.24
N GLN A 551 -30.13 16.14 1.95
CA GLN A 551 -29.60 14.96 1.25
C GLN A 551 -28.22 14.54 1.76
N VAL A 552 -27.36 15.51 2.06
CA VAL A 552 -26.06 15.30 2.69
C VAL A 552 -26.12 15.86 4.10
N GLU A 553 -25.83 15.00 5.07
CA GLU A 553 -25.80 15.37 6.48
C GLU A 553 -24.37 15.24 7.01
N PHE A 554 -23.78 16.37 7.40
CA PHE A 554 -22.50 16.37 8.09
C PHE A 554 -22.65 15.77 9.49
N VAL A 555 -21.84 14.76 9.79
CA VAL A 555 -21.73 14.19 11.14
C VAL A 555 -20.80 15.06 11.95
N GLU A 556 -21.28 15.55 13.09
CA GLU A 556 -20.50 16.44 13.95
C GLU A 556 -19.18 15.79 14.36
N ALA A 557 -18.08 16.50 14.11
CA ALA A 557 -16.74 16.02 14.39
C ALA A 557 -16.27 16.52 15.76
N ILE A 558 -15.48 15.70 16.44
CA ILE A 558 -14.75 16.11 17.65
C ILE A 558 -13.39 16.65 17.22
N ASP A 559 -13.16 17.93 17.52
CA ASP A 559 -11.88 18.61 17.33
C ASP A 559 -11.06 18.53 18.63
N TYR A 560 -9.80 18.16 18.51
CA TYR A 560 -8.85 18.09 19.61
C TYR A 560 -7.79 19.17 19.39
N GLU A 561 -7.90 20.28 20.13
CA GLU A 561 -7.02 21.47 20.02
C GLU A 561 -5.61 21.24 20.58
N ASN A 562 -4.94 20.18 20.10
CA ASN A 562 -3.59 19.80 20.49
C ASN A 562 -2.94 19.01 19.34
N GLU A 563 -1.75 18.45 19.59
CA GLU A 563 -0.99 17.67 18.62
C GLU A 563 -1.64 16.34 18.17
N TRP A 564 -2.77 15.92 18.75
CA TRP A 564 -3.47 14.70 18.33
C TRP A 564 -4.13 14.86 16.96
N GLN A 565 -4.42 16.10 16.56
CA GLN A 565 -4.92 16.44 15.24
C GLN A 565 -4.10 17.60 14.66
N PHE A 566 -3.59 17.43 13.44
CA PHE A 566 -2.84 18.51 12.80
C PHE A 566 -3.75 19.72 12.58
N GLY A 567 -3.38 20.85 13.15
CA GLY A 567 -4.18 22.07 13.13
C GLY A 567 -5.25 22.16 14.21
N GLY A 568 -5.34 21.16 15.09
CA GLY A 568 -6.33 21.09 16.16
C GLY A 568 -7.74 20.76 15.66
N VAL A 569 -7.85 20.19 14.45
CA VAL A 569 -9.15 19.92 13.80
C VAL A 569 -9.19 18.56 13.13
N ASN A 570 -10.36 17.93 13.16
CA ASN A 570 -10.59 16.68 12.47
C ASN A 570 -10.71 16.89 10.95
N THR A 571 -9.68 16.45 10.23
CA THR A 571 -9.59 16.46 8.76
C THR A 571 -10.44 15.39 8.07
N ILE A 572 -11.09 14.49 8.82
CA ILE A 572 -12.00 13.49 8.29
C ILE A 572 -13.44 14.00 8.36
N ILE A 573 -13.95 14.49 7.23
CA ILE A 573 -15.32 15.01 7.13
C ILE A 573 -16.26 13.84 6.86
N SER A 574 -16.94 13.36 7.89
CA SER A 574 -17.90 12.26 7.80
C SER A 574 -19.28 12.78 7.42
N ILE A 575 -19.93 12.11 6.48
CA ILE A 575 -21.28 12.45 6.02
C ILE A 575 -22.19 11.23 6.00
N ARG A 576 -23.45 11.44 6.32
CA ARG A 576 -24.55 10.52 6.03
C ARG A 576 -25.33 11.02 4.84
N LEU A 577 -25.94 10.09 4.10
CA LEU A 577 -26.76 10.40 2.94
C LEU A 577 -28.19 9.95 3.19
N ARG A 578 -29.15 10.77 2.76
CA ARG A 578 -30.58 10.46 2.83
C ARG A 578 -31.17 10.27 1.45
N ASN A 579 -32.06 9.29 1.32
CA ASN A 579 -32.86 9.09 0.12
C ASN A 579 -33.93 10.19 -0.02
N SER A 580 -34.70 10.15 -1.12
CA SER A 580 -35.79 11.09 -1.38
C SER A 580 -36.95 11.02 -0.36
N ALA A 581 -37.08 9.90 0.37
CA ALA A 581 -38.02 9.73 1.47
C ALA A 581 -37.50 10.26 2.82
N GLY A 582 -36.24 10.70 2.89
CA GLY A 582 -35.59 11.21 4.09
C GLY A 582 -34.94 10.14 4.98
N GLU A 583 -34.89 8.89 4.54
CA GLU A 583 -34.28 7.76 5.26
C GLU A 583 -32.79 7.66 4.95
N TYR A 584 -32.00 7.18 5.90
CA TYR A 584 -30.56 6.98 5.68
C TYR A 584 -30.27 5.71 4.88
N TYR A 585 -29.25 5.79 4.02
CA TYR A 585 -28.74 4.62 3.33
C TYR A 585 -28.00 3.66 4.25
N SER A 586 -28.20 2.37 3.99
CA SER A 586 -27.49 1.26 4.64
C SER A 586 -26.06 1.07 4.10
N THR A 587 -25.25 0.26 4.79
CA THR A 587 -23.86 -0.01 4.39
C THR A 587 -23.75 -0.61 2.98
N PRO A 588 -24.58 -1.58 2.56
CA PRO A 588 -24.58 -2.07 1.19
C PRO A 588 -24.93 -0.98 0.15
N GLU A 589 -25.84 -0.07 0.47
CA GLU A 589 -26.23 1.02 -0.43
C GLU A 589 -25.13 2.07 -0.55
N LEU A 590 -24.49 2.45 0.57
CA LEU A 590 -23.33 3.36 0.53
C LEU A 590 -22.16 2.76 -0.26
N LYS A 591 -21.98 1.43 -0.29
CA LYS A 591 -20.99 0.79 -1.18
C LYS A 591 -21.33 0.97 -2.66
N LYS A 592 -22.62 0.94 -3.02
CA LYS A 592 -23.06 1.27 -4.39
C LYS A 592 -22.82 2.75 -4.69
N ILE A 593 -23.21 3.66 -3.79
CA ILE A 593 -22.96 5.10 -3.94
C ILE A 593 -21.45 5.39 -4.08
N TYR A 594 -20.61 4.72 -3.28
CA TYR A 594 -19.16 4.81 -3.38
C TYR A 594 -18.64 4.42 -4.77
N SER A 595 -19.19 3.35 -5.37
CA SER A 595 -18.89 2.97 -6.75
C SER A 595 -19.37 4.01 -7.77
N LEU A 596 -20.59 4.53 -7.61
CA LEU A 596 -21.16 5.57 -8.49
C LEU A 596 -20.37 6.89 -8.44
N MET A 597 -19.80 7.22 -7.28
CA MET A 597 -18.91 8.38 -7.15
C MET A 597 -17.66 8.24 -8.01
N PHE A 598 -17.08 7.04 -8.07
CA PHE A 598 -15.86 6.76 -8.83
C PHE A 598 -16.07 6.69 -10.36
N SER A 599 -17.30 6.38 -10.78
CA SER A 599 -17.68 6.26 -12.19
C SER A 599 -18.12 7.60 -12.82
N ASP A 600 -17.95 7.73 -14.13
CA ASP A 600 -18.74 8.68 -14.91
C ASP A 600 -20.16 8.11 -15.05
N ILE A 601 -21.15 8.86 -14.59
CA ILE A 601 -22.57 8.45 -14.62
C ILE A 601 -23.45 9.41 -15.43
N SER A 602 -22.87 10.28 -16.27
CA SER A 602 -23.62 11.33 -16.98
C SER A 602 -24.67 10.79 -17.96
N ASP A 603 -24.41 9.63 -18.54
CA ASP A 603 -25.28 8.96 -19.52
C ASP A 603 -26.39 8.14 -18.87
N HIS A 604 -26.32 7.95 -17.54
CA HIS A 604 -27.24 7.12 -16.76
C HIS A 604 -28.19 7.95 -15.87
N LEU A 605 -28.16 9.28 -16.00
CA LEU A 605 -29.10 10.15 -15.28
C LEU A 605 -30.52 10.06 -15.88
N VAL A 606 -31.51 10.36 -15.05
CA VAL A 606 -32.94 10.44 -15.46
C VAL A 606 -33.10 11.39 -16.65
N GLU A 607 -33.99 11.04 -17.59
CA GLU A 607 -34.34 11.89 -18.73
C GLU A 607 -34.82 13.27 -18.26
N GLY A 608 -34.30 14.34 -18.88
CA GLY A 608 -34.58 15.72 -18.47
C GLY A 608 -33.63 16.29 -17.40
N SER A 609 -32.64 15.52 -16.90
CA SER A 609 -31.57 16.07 -16.06
C SER A 609 -30.81 17.20 -16.77
N SER A 610 -30.48 18.23 -16.00
CA SER A 610 -29.87 19.47 -16.52
C SER A 610 -28.43 19.25 -17.04
N GLU A 611 -27.92 20.18 -17.87
CA GLU A 611 -26.52 20.14 -18.31
C GLU A 611 -25.53 20.24 -17.14
N GLU A 612 -25.89 21.01 -16.10
CA GLU A 612 -25.09 21.12 -14.88
C GLU A 612 -25.02 19.79 -14.12
N GLU A 613 -26.15 19.09 -13.96
CA GLU A 613 -26.17 17.76 -13.35
C GLU A 613 -25.37 16.75 -14.16
N ARG A 614 -25.44 16.79 -15.50
CA ARG A 614 -24.62 15.93 -16.37
C ARG A 614 -23.13 16.22 -16.20
N ARG A 615 -22.74 17.48 -16.09
CA ARG A 615 -21.34 17.87 -15.82
C ARG A 615 -20.87 17.33 -14.48
N VAL A 616 -21.64 17.52 -13.40
CA VAL A 616 -21.33 16.99 -12.07
C VAL A 616 -21.25 15.46 -12.08
N ALA A 617 -22.17 14.79 -12.78
CA ALA A 617 -22.22 13.34 -12.92
C ALA A 617 -20.99 12.77 -13.65
N SER A 618 -20.45 13.49 -14.62
CA SER A 618 -19.24 13.07 -15.36
C SER A 618 -17.96 13.13 -14.53
N GLN A 619 -17.94 13.96 -13.48
CA GLN A 619 -16.78 14.12 -12.63
C GLN A 619 -16.54 12.87 -11.79
N ARG A 620 -15.43 12.15 -12.02
CA ARG A 620 -15.03 11.01 -11.20
C ARG A 620 -14.47 11.49 -9.86
N CYS A 621 -14.96 10.90 -8.77
CA CYS A 621 -14.60 11.25 -7.40
C CYS A 621 -14.25 10.00 -6.59
N LEU A 622 -13.07 9.96 -5.99
CA LEU A 622 -12.67 8.89 -5.07
C LEU A 622 -12.72 9.41 -3.64
N THR A 623 -13.61 8.85 -2.81
CA THR A 623 -13.80 9.27 -1.40
C THR A 623 -13.28 8.20 -0.44
N GLY A 624 -13.42 8.39 0.86
CA GLY A 624 -13.18 7.31 1.82
C GLY A 624 -14.28 6.26 1.75
N GLN A 625 -13.91 4.97 1.79
CA GLN A 625 -14.89 3.87 1.77
C GLN A 625 -15.96 4.03 2.86
N PRO A 626 -17.17 3.46 2.68
CA PRO A 626 -18.18 3.44 3.74
C PRO A 626 -17.65 2.80 5.02
N VAL A 627 -17.98 3.40 6.16
CA VAL A 627 -17.67 2.87 7.49
C VAL A 627 -18.95 2.80 8.29
N ASP A 628 -19.18 1.67 8.93
CA ASP A 628 -20.31 1.48 9.81
C ASP A 628 -19.98 2.04 11.21
N ILE A 629 -20.86 2.89 11.72
CA ILE A 629 -20.82 3.41 13.09
C ILE A 629 -22.21 3.22 13.71
N PRO A 630 -22.35 3.20 15.05
CA PRO A 630 -23.63 2.82 15.67
C PRO A 630 -24.85 3.66 15.27
N GLU A 631 -24.65 4.94 14.92
CA GLU A 631 -25.68 5.87 14.42
C GLU A 631 -26.05 5.70 12.94
N GLY A 632 -25.43 4.73 12.25
CA GLY A 632 -25.60 4.46 10.82
C GLY A 632 -24.33 4.77 10.03
N PRO A 633 -24.15 4.14 8.85
CA PRO A 633 -22.90 4.18 8.13
C PRO A 633 -22.63 5.54 7.50
N VAL A 634 -21.35 5.88 7.35
CA VAL A 634 -20.87 7.17 6.84
C VAL A 634 -19.96 7.01 5.64
N LEU A 635 -20.00 7.99 4.74
CA LEU A 635 -18.97 8.27 3.74
C LEU A 635 -18.06 9.39 4.23
N ARG A 636 -16.87 9.52 3.67
CA ARG A 636 -15.84 10.42 4.20
C ARG A 636 -15.13 11.19 3.10
N VAL A 637 -15.00 12.50 3.27
CA VAL A 637 -14.20 13.39 2.43
C VAL A 637 -13.01 13.87 3.25
N VAL A 638 -11.79 13.71 2.74
CA VAL A 638 -10.57 14.02 3.49
C VAL A 638 -9.56 14.82 2.67
N LEU A 639 -8.74 15.63 3.36
CA LEU A 639 -7.55 16.27 2.79
C LEU A 639 -6.36 15.31 2.87
N GLY A 640 -5.64 15.10 1.76
CA GLY A 640 -4.40 14.31 1.72
C GLY A 640 -3.15 15.19 1.67
N ALA A 641 -1.99 14.57 1.81
CA ALA A 641 -0.69 15.25 1.82
C ALA A 641 -0.41 16.01 0.51
N ALA A 642 -0.64 15.38 -0.65
CA ALA A 642 -0.48 16.04 -1.95
C ALA A 642 -1.36 17.30 -2.08
N GLN A 643 -2.64 17.21 -1.70
CA GLN A 643 -3.55 18.36 -1.74
C GLN A 643 -3.12 19.47 -0.75
N LEU A 644 -2.65 19.10 0.44
CA LEU A 644 -2.12 20.07 1.39
C LEU A 644 -0.84 20.74 0.85
N ALA A 645 0.04 19.98 0.21
CA ALA A 645 1.23 20.53 -0.44
C ALA A 645 0.86 21.50 -1.57
N ASP A 646 -0.18 21.20 -2.37
CA ASP A 646 -0.68 22.11 -3.41
C ASP A 646 -1.21 23.42 -2.84
N LEU A 647 -1.93 23.38 -1.71
CA LEU A 647 -2.38 24.59 -1.01
C LEU A 647 -1.21 25.42 -0.49
N LEU A 648 -0.20 24.77 0.11
CA LEU A 648 0.95 25.44 0.71
C LEU A 648 1.88 26.06 -0.33
N ASN A 649 2.09 25.37 -1.45
CA ASN A 649 2.91 25.85 -2.56
C ASN A 649 2.16 26.86 -3.45
N GLY A 650 0.83 26.99 -3.29
CA GLY A 650 0.00 27.84 -4.13
C GLY A 650 -0.26 27.28 -5.54
N THR A 651 0.05 25.99 -5.78
CA THR A 651 -0.32 25.26 -7.01
C THR A 651 -1.84 25.28 -7.20
N GLN A 652 -2.58 25.11 -6.10
CA GLN A 652 -4.02 25.31 -6.04
C GLN A 652 -4.31 26.21 -4.84
N ASN A 653 -5.12 27.25 -5.01
CA ASN A 653 -5.57 28.06 -3.88
C ASN A 653 -6.82 27.47 -3.24
N LEU A 654 -7.17 27.94 -2.03
CA LEU A 654 -8.32 27.43 -1.30
C LEU A 654 -9.64 27.58 -2.08
N ASP A 655 -9.87 28.69 -2.78
CA ASP A 655 -11.10 28.90 -3.54
C ASP A 655 -11.27 27.89 -4.68
N ALA A 656 -10.19 27.59 -5.40
CA ALA A 656 -10.18 26.58 -6.45
C ALA A 656 -10.40 25.17 -5.87
N MET A 657 -9.76 24.85 -4.74
CA MET A 657 -9.99 23.56 -4.05
C MET A 657 -11.42 23.45 -3.52
N MET A 658 -12.02 24.55 -3.09
CA MET A 658 -13.43 24.57 -2.65
C MET A 658 -14.43 24.39 -3.80
N GLU A 659 -14.03 24.63 -5.05
CA GLU A 659 -14.84 24.26 -6.21
C GLU A 659 -14.88 22.74 -6.42
N ASP A 660 -13.73 22.05 -6.26
CA ASP A 660 -13.69 20.58 -6.29
C ASP A 660 -14.60 20.00 -5.20
N GLU A 661 -14.61 20.62 -4.02
CA GLU A 661 -15.38 20.16 -2.87
C GLU A 661 -16.87 20.32 -3.13
N ARG A 662 -17.26 21.46 -3.71
CA ARG A 662 -18.63 21.73 -4.16
C ARG A 662 -19.09 20.69 -5.18
N VAL A 663 -18.26 20.36 -6.18
CA VAL A 663 -18.58 19.35 -7.19
C VAL A 663 -18.76 17.98 -6.54
N ALA A 664 -17.89 17.59 -5.61
CA ALA A 664 -18.00 16.32 -4.90
C ALA A 664 -19.30 16.22 -4.08
N PHE A 665 -19.67 17.26 -3.33
CA PHE A 665 -20.92 17.27 -2.55
C PHE A 665 -22.17 17.36 -3.43
N LEU A 666 -22.13 18.11 -4.54
CA LEU A 666 -23.21 18.11 -5.54
C LEU A 666 -23.41 16.71 -6.13
N LYS A 667 -22.33 15.97 -6.42
CA LYS A 667 -22.42 14.61 -6.94
C LYS A 667 -23.01 13.65 -5.90
N PHE A 668 -22.63 13.76 -4.63
CA PHE A 668 -23.29 13.00 -3.55
C PHE A 668 -24.79 13.26 -3.49
N ALA A 669 -25.20 14.54 -3.47
CA ALA A 669 -26.59 14.92 -3.43
C ALA A 669 -27.37 14.44 -4.67
N LEU A 670 -26.76 14.52 -5.86
CA LEU A 670 -27.34 14.03 -7.10
C LEU A 670 -27.56 12.51 -7.07
N ILE A 671 -26.53 11.74 -6.70
CA ILE A 671 -26.64 10.27 -6.58
C ILE A 671 -27.68 9.90 -5.54
N ALA A 672 -27.70 10.54 -4.38
CA ALA A 672 -28.70 10.28 -3.34
C ALA A 672 -30.13 10.55 -3.83
N ARG A 673 -30.36 11.60 -4.64
CA ARG A 673 -31.69 11.86 -5.22
C ARG A 673 -32.11 10.85 -6.28
N GLN A 674 -31.16 10.37 -7.09
CA GLN A 674 -31.43 9.50 -8.24
C GLN A 674 -31.04 8.03 -8.00
N PHE A 675 -30.77 7.63 -6.75
CA PHE A 675 -30.17 6.33 -6.43
C PHE A 675 -30.97 5.14 -6.97
N ASP A 676 -32.30 5.14 -6.79
CA ASP A 676 -33.15 4.05 -7.26
C ASP A 676 -33.13 3.92 -8.78
N HIS A 677 -33.06 5.05 -9.50
CA HIS A 677 -32.93 5.05 -10.95
C HIS A 677 -31.56 4.54 -11.38
N LEU A 678 -30.49 5.10 -10.81
CA LEU A 678 -29.10 4.70 -11.12
C LEU A 678 -28.84 3.23 -10.83
N THR A 679 -29.51 2.65 -9.83
CA THR A 679 -29.35 1.23 -9.45
C THR A 679 -30.40 0.30 -10.04
N SER A 680 -31.34 0.83 -10.84
CA SER A 680 -32.32 0.02 -11.57
C SER A 680 -31.75 -0.64 -12.84
N TYR A 681 -30.58 -0.18 -13.27
CA TYR A 681 -29.81 -0.76 -14.37
C TYR A 681 -28.65 -1.60 -13.81
N GLU A 682 -28.27 -2.69 -14.48
CA GLU A 682 -26.95 -3.29 -14.26
C GLU A 682 -25.91 -2.32 -14.84
N LEU A 683 -25.31 -1.48 -13.98
CA LEU A 683 -24.20 -0.59 -14.30
C LEU A 683 -22.85 -1.30 -14.20
#